data_AF-A0A653CR87-F1
#
_entry.id   AF-A0A653CR87-F1
#
_cell.length_a   1.000
_cell.length_b   1.000
_cell.length_c   1.000
_cell.angle_alpha   90.00
_cell.angle_beta   90.00
_cell.angle_gamma   90.00
#
_symmetry.space_group_name_H-M   'P 1'
#
loop_
_entity.id
_entity.type
_entity.pdbx_description
1 polymer ?
#
loop_
_entity_poly.entity_id
_entity_poly.type
_entity_poly.pdbx_seq_one_letter_code
_entity_poly.pdbx_strand_id
1 'polypeptide(L)'
;MQMLKHDLEYDTVQEVASRMKFNHSSKEKDREEKHQAENINETQQCNDRLREKIKFYHSKIVKLASNVKSVKEEKDYIVSLFKSYTEQVQDWKEQLYNCKGTVLSYIDNIERENQSLKEQLHKNDDIIDKLKVELRQTISQYQCRLDSLKSDHEQLLSKWKESEVKNSAEIDELKTYKMQSTNEIKDLLLLKTKYEKEIDCLKTKYAQSSNCSETDGHLDNIPSNGKSKNSYVTDVSELRNSDTTLQTNFKQLEKLNQNLQKSIEEQKNELDSLRNEKKSFSIILKEKSASCSKSIEVNKEHYEKLINNLKKELKSYEELGERSSQEIRRLVDENKTITATIEHLQQKLDMLEHPKVVQNADIQTDDGSFCDSLELKEQLISLKRENSELLTEMNEMNQAIKERGETISMLEAHCEEVKKKLQIYEAQANKNIDSINEKEKIIEQLKSEIGILKSCRQTETKDSEQIDSLKNEIEYLKDRLNANSDITYAENETMSTSTISRADEGNRLKELEGSWEERYGKLRSLAIKLKGKIREQNSSLTIHQKENDDLTKKLAANMSTIQILQSEIDRSQNELHDCKKKCRQYEDRLSTIGDEISRTKVQLASKDEQVDQLKKEIETLKAEKQTTENWKKQISGKIQTLRREVEANNVLKKEFEAQIAKLASDLEAKEQELKLEVESHKQTKHLLEQSSNECRKNTVLSLEMQDYERSQKETAKKLEKQQNEITNLKNQIESQKSTINALREQNKLLEERINEEKEKTDLLGVEIASQKKKISILENDIETKDDKLQNLNHQLEVARSETEDLSTELSKAIAEHQKTNAQLKEERDMLRGQTMCLQQTLRELQDESKLKADELKVIQQEYEKYKVRAQSILRQNQNHRDLGLEEKHSEELATLTAQNATLTSQLNEYT
;
A
#
# COMPACT_ATOMS: atom_id res chain seq x y z
N MET A 1 199.47 50.97 47.14
CA MET A 1 198.78 52.17 47.63
C MET A 1 197.73 52.55 46.61
N GLN A 2 196.48 52.15 46.78
CA GLN A 2 195.52 52.56 47.83
C GLN A 2 194.70 53.77 47.39
N MET A 3 193.41 53.48 47.28
CA MET A 3 192.26 54.34 47.55
C MET A 3 191.91 55.42 46.53
N LEU A 4 190.60 55.58 46.32
CA LEU A 4 189.91 56.69 45.67
C LEU A 4 189.94 56.73 44.14
N LYS A 5 189.26 55.77 43.52
CA LYS A 5 188.32 56.08 42.43
C LYS A 5 187.23 55.01 42.34
N HIS A 6 186.61 54.77 43.49
CA HIS A 6 185.55 53.78 43.71
C HIS A 6 184.17 54.45 43.92
N ASP A 7 184.04 55.78 43.76
CA ASP A 7 182.88 56.52 44.30
C ASP A 7 182.08 57.37 43.30
N LEU A 8 182.15 57.12 41.98
CA LEU A 8 181.38 57.92 41.00
C LEU A 8 180.62 57.12 39.92
N GLU A 9 180.67 55.79 39.94
CA GLU A 9 179.86 54.95 39.04
C GLU A 9 178.71 54.21 39.77
N TYR A 10 178.60 54.36 41.09
CA TYR A 10 177.57 53.66 41.89
C TYR A 10 176.22 54.43 41.96
N ASP A 11 176.22 55.76 41.81
CA ASP A 11 174.99 56.57 41.91
C ASP A 11 174.14 56.57 40.62
N THR A 12 174.73 56.35 39.45
CA THR A 12 173.98 56.26 38.18
C THR A 12 173.25 54.93 37.99
N VAL A 13 173.65 53.87 38.71
CA VAL A 13 172.99 52.55 38.62
C VAL A 13 171.77 52.47 39.55
N GLN A 14 171.78 53.20 40.67
CA GLN A 14 170.70 53.16 41.66
C GLN A 14 169.47 54.01 41.27
N GLU A 15 169.65 55.06 40.45
CA GLU A 15 168.56 55.88 39.92
C GLU A 15 167.83 55.19 38.74
N VAL A 16 168.55 54.43 37.90
CA VAL A 16 167.94 53.63 36.82
C VAL A 16 167.17 52.42 37.38
N ALA A 17 167.68 51.77 38.44
CA ALA A 17 166.98 50.66 39.10
C ALA A 17 165.67 51.10 39.79
N SER A 18 165.60 52.33 40.29
CA SER A 18 164.39 52.88 40.94
C SER A 18 163.31 53.29 39.91
N ARG A 19 163.70 53.82 38.74
CA ARG A 19 162.76 54.07 37.62
C ARG A 19 162.24 52.79 36.97
N MET A 20 163.03 51.72 36.91
CA MET A 20 162.54 50.43 36.42
C MET A 20 161.56 49.74 37.38
N LYS A 21 161.75 49.86 38.71
CA LYS A 21 160.79 49.32 39.70
C LYS A 21 159.45 50.08 39.71
N PHE A 22 159.45 51.40 39.50
CA PHE A 22 158.21 52.18 39.38
C PHE A 22 157.42 51.85 38.08
N ASN A 23 158.13 51.64 36.96
CA ASN A 23 157.50 51.26 35.69
C ASN A 23 157.06 49.79 35.62
N HIS A 24 157.61 48.88 36.44
CA HIS A 24 157.09 47.52 36.56
C HIS A 24 155.85 47.47 37.47
N SER A 25 155.88 48.14 38.62
CA SER A 25 154.75 48.17 39.56
C SER A 25 153.50 48.86 39.00
N SER A 26 153.64 49.93 38.19
CA SER A 26 152.49 50.57 37.53
C SER A 26 151.90 49.70 36.42
N LYS A 27 152.72 48.98 35.64
CA LYS A 27 152.25 48.09 34.58
C LYS A 27 151.61 46.81 35.10
N GLU A 28 152.00 46.35 36.29
CA GLU A 28 151.43 45.18 36.95
C GLU A 28 150.07 45.53 37.59
N LYS A 29 149.95 46.73 38.17
CA LYS A 29 148.67 47.25 38.70
C LYS A 29 147.66 47.57 37.59
N ASP A 30 148.09 48.14 36.47
CA ASP A 30 147.23 48.35 35.28
C ASP A 30 146.80 47.02 34.63
N ARG A 31 147.62 45.97 34.73
CA ARG A 31 147.25 44.61 34.26
C ARG A 31 146.28 43.92 35.19
N GLU A 32 146.43 44.08 36.51
CA GLU A 32 145.49 43.54 37.50
C GLU A 32 144.14 44.27 37.47
N GLU A 33 144.12 45.59 37.32
CA GLU A 33 142.88 46.37 37.16
C GLU A 33 142.18 46.03 35.84
N LYS A 34 142.93 45.79 34.76
CA LYS A 34 142.36 45.34 33.49
C LYS A 34 141.81 43.91 33.56
N HIS A 35 142.49 42.99 34.25
CA HIS A 35 141.96 41.64 34.49
C HIS A 35 140.75 41.63 35.44
N GLN A 36 140.70 42.50 36.46
CA GLN A 36 139.50 42.67 37.28
C GLN A 36 138.35 43.26 36.49
N ALA A 37 138.60 44.25 35.63
CA ALA A 37 137.57 44.82 34.76
C ALA A 37 137.04 43.80 33.72
N GLU A 38 137.92 42.97 33.15
CA GLU A 38 137.53 41.88 32.26
C GLU A 38 136.70 40.81 32.99
N ASN A 39 137.11 40.39 34.19
CA ASN A 39 136.32 39.45 35.02
C ASN A 39 134.96 40.03 35.45
N ILE A 40 134.89 41.32 35.78
CA ILE A 40 133.63 42.01 36.09
C ILE A 40 132.74 42.08 34.85
N ASN A 41 133.31 42.35 33.67
CA ASN A 41 132.56 42.40 32.42
C ASN A 41 132.05 41.01 31.99
N GLU A 42 132.85 39.95 32.15
CA GLU A 42 132.42 38.57 31.88
C GLU A 42 131.33 38.10 32.85
N THR A 43 131.44 38.44 34.14
CA THR A 43 130.39 38.15 35.13
C THR A 43 129.12 38.96 34.88
N GLN A 44 129.23 40.20 34.41
CA GLN A 44 128.10 41.03 33.97
C GLN A 44 127.39 40.41 32.76
N GLN A 45 128.14 40.01 31.73
CA GLN A 45 127.58 39.35 30.54
C GLN A 45 126.95 38.00 30.88
N CYS A 46 127.53 37.23 31.80
CA CYS A 46 126.96 35.98 32.29
C CYS A 46 125.63 36.24 33.03
N ASN A 47 125.57 37.27 33.87
CA ASN A 47 124.35 37.69 34.55
C ASN A 47 123.27 38.17 33.59
N ASP A 48 123.62 38.90 32.54
CA ASP A 48 122.66 39.36 31.53
C ASP A 48 122.09 38.19 30.72
N ARG A 49 122.94 37.23 30.33
CA ARG A 49 122.49 35.96 29.71
C ARG A 49 121.58 35.15 30.64
N LEU A 50 121.85 35.13 31.95
CA LEU A 50 120.99 34.48 32.93
C LEU A 50 119.65 35.22 33.08
N ARG A 51 119.65 36.56 33.10
CA ARG A 51 118.42 37.37 33.14
C ARG A 51 117.56 37.15 31.91
N GLU A 52 118.15 37.06 30.72
CA GLU A 52 117.43 36.74 29.48
C GLU A 52 116.85 35.33 29.53
N LYS A 53 117.61 34.33 29.99
CA LYS A 53 117.09 32.97 30.21
C LYS A 53 115.93 32.96 31.19
N ILE A 54 116.03 33.68 32.32
CA ILE A 54 114.94 33.79 33.31
C ILE A 54 113.71 34.46 32.70
N LYS A 55 113.87 35.56 31.95
CA LYS A 55 112.76 36.23 31.24
C LYS A 55 112.11 35.31 30.22
N PHE A 56 112.90 34.55 29.48
CA PHE A 56 112.41 33.56 28.52
C PHE A 56 111.62 32.44 29.21
N TYR A 57 112.13 31.87 30.30
CA TYR A 57 111.42 30.86 31.08
C TYR A 57 110.15 31.43 31.73
N HIS A 58 110.20 32.66 32.25
CA HIS A 58 109.02 33.34 32.78
C HIS A 58 107.95 33.52 31.70
N SER A 59 108.31 34.00 30.51
CA SER A 59 107.40 34.12 29.37
C SER A 59 106.79 32.76 28.98
N LYS A 60 107.58 31.69 28.96
CA LYS A 60 107.09 30.32 28.73
C LYS A 60 106.12 29.85 29.81
N ILE A 61 106.41 30.12 31.08
CA ILE A 61 105.53 29.77 32.21
C ILE A 61 104.21 30.53 32.12
N VAL A 62 104.24 31.83 31.77
CA VAL A 62 103.03 32.63 31.58
C VAL A 62 102.18 32.11 30.42
N LYS A 63 102.80 31.75 29.29
CA LYS A 63 102.08 31.11 28.17
C LYS A 63 101.48 29.76 28.57
N LEU A 64 102.22 28.92 29.30
CA LEU A 64 101.70 27.66 29.83
C LEU A 64 100.51 27.87 30.77
N ALA A 65 100.58 28.85 31.67
CA ALA A 65 99.48 29.20 32.57
C ALA A 65 98.24 29.66 31.80
N SER A 66 98.42 30.47 30.74
CA SER A 66 97.33 30.89 29.85
C SER A 66 96.70 29.71 29.12
N ASN A 67 97.50 28.80 28.57
CA ASN A 67 97.01 27.61 27.88
C ASN A 67 96.26 26.68 28.85
N VAL A 68 96.77 26.47 30.06
CA VAL A 68 96.10 25.68 31.10
C VAL A 68 94.75 26.29 31.48
N LYS A 69 94.66 27.63 31.53
CA LYS A 69 93.39 28.32 31.77
C LYS A 69 92.38 28.07 30.64
N SER A 70 92.81 28.19 29.37
CA SER A 70 91.95 27.90 28.20
C SER A 70 91.44 26.46 28.20
N VAL A 71 92.33 25.49 28.48
CA VAL A 71 91.96 24.07 28.57
C VAL A 71 90.96 23.82 29.71
N LYS A 72 91.07 24.55 30.82
CA LYS A 72 90.12 24.45 31.94
C LYS A 72 88.74 24.99 31.55
N GLU A 73 88.70 26.12 30.84
CA GLU A 73 87.45 26.71 30.33
C GLU A 73 86.77 25.79 29.30
N GLU A 74 87.53 25.20 28.37
CA GLU A 74 87.03 24.21 27.41
C GLU A 74 86.50 22.94 28.10
N LYS A 75 87.23 22.45 29.12
CA LYS A 75 86.77 21.33 29.94
C LYS A 75 85.44 21.67 30.61
N ASP A 76 85.32 22.83 31.25
CA ASP A 76 84.11 23.23 31.97
C ASP A 76 82.93 23.39 30.99
N TYR A 77 83.18 23.90 29.78
CA TYR A 77 82.19 23.92 28.70
C TYR A 77 81.74 22.51 28.29
N ILE A 78 82.67 21.59 28.02
CA ILE A 78 82.35 20.21 27.66
C ILE A 78 81.54 19.52 28.78
N VAL A 79 81.91 19.74 30.04
CA VAL A 79 81.18 19.18 31.20
C VAL A 79 79.76 19.74 31.26
N SER A 80 79.56 21.04 31.01
CA SER A 80 78.22 21.65 30.97
C SER A 80 77.36 21.08 29.83
N LEU A 81 77.97 20.87 28.66
CA LEU A 81 77.31 20.27 27.49
C LEU A 81 76.89 18.82 27.79
N PHE A 82 77.78 18.04 28.40
CA PHE A 82 77.49 16.66 28.84
C PHE A 82 76.32 16.61 29.82
N LYS A 83 76.26 17.56 30.77
CA LYS A 83 75.15 17.67 31.72
C LYS A 83 73.83 17.93 31.01
N SER A 84 73.80 18.91 30.09
CA SER A 84 72.61 19.23 29.30
C SER A 84 72.16 18.05 28.43
N TYR A 85 73.08 17.33 27.79
CA TYR A 85 72.75 16.12 27.04
C TYR A 85 72.20 15.01 27.95
N THR A 86 72.74 14.86 29.15
CA THR A 86 72.25 13.86 30.11
C THR A 86 70.82 14.17 30.56
N GLU A 87 70.51 15.45 30.78
CA GLU A 87 69.15 15.91 31.10
C GLU A 87 68.19 15.67 29.92
N GLN A 88 68.58 16.04 28.69
CA GLN A 88 67.75 15.79 27.49
C GLN A 88 67.46 14.29 27.27
N VAL A 89 68.44 13.42 27.53
CA VAL A 89 68.24 11.97 27.43
C VAL A 89 67.23 11.47 28.48
N GLN A 90 67.18 12.08 29.67
CA GLN A 90 66.15 11.74 30.66
C GLN A 90 64.77 12.23 30.22
N ASP A 91 64.66 13.45 29.69
CA ASP A 91 63.38 13.97 29.17
C ASP A 91 62.85 13.09 28.04
N TRP A 92 63.71 12.69 27.10
CA TRP A 92 63.31 11.75 26.03
C TRP A 92 62.87 10.39 26.56
N LYS A 93 63.53 9.90 27.62
CA LYS A 93 63.14 8.65 28.26
C LYS A 93 61.77 8.77 28.92
N GLU A 94 61.48 9.87 29.60
CA GLU A 94 60.18 10.13 30.21
C GLU A 94 59.07 10.30 29.16
N GLN A 95 59.35 11.02 28.07
CA GLN A 95 58.45 11.13 26.92
C GLN A 95 58.15 9.76 26.29
N LEU A 96 59.16 8.92 26.10
CA LEU A 96 58.98 7.54 25.60
C LEU A 96 58.11 6.70 26.55
N TYR A 97 58.29 6.84 27.86
CA TYR A 97 57.46 6.16 28.86
C TYR A 97 56.00 6.63 28.80
N ASN A 98 55.77 7.94 28.68
CA ASN A 98 54.43 8.52 28.55
C ASN A 98 53.77 8.06 27.25
N CYS A 99 54.47 8.14 26.11
CA CYS A 99 54.00 7.64 24.82
C CYS A 99 53.63 6.16 24.89
N LYS A 100 54.49 5.33 25.49
CA LYS A 100 54.20 3.90 25.73
C LYS A 100 52.92 3.72 26.54
N GLY A 101 52.72 4.50 27.60
CA GLY A 101 51.50 4.45 28.42
C GLY A 101 50.24 4.79 27.62
N THR A 102 50.25 5.87 26.84
CA THR A 102 49.12 6.23 25.96
C THR A 102 48.82 5.16 24.93
N VAL A 103 49.85 4.62 24.25
CA VAL A 103 49.68 3.56 23.25
C VAL A 103 49.10 2.30 23.87
N LEU A 104 49.59 1.88 25.06
CA LEU A 104 49.03 0.74 25.77
C LEU A 104 47.55 0.97 26.15
N SER A 105 47.18 2.15 26.65
CA SER A 105 45.77 2.42 26.97
C SER A 105 44.87 2.43 25.74
N TYR A 106 45.40 2.84 24.58
CA TYR A 106 44.69 2.83 23.31
C TYR A 106 44.49 1.39 22.81
N ILE A 107 45.53 0.55 22.93
CA ILE A 107 45.42 -0.88 22.66
C ILE A 107 44.38 -1.54 23.58
N ASP A 108 44.40 -1.25 24.89
CA ASP A 108 43.42 -1.78 25.85
C ASP A 108 41.99 -1.34 25.54
N ASN A 109 41.81 -0.11 25.05
CA ASN A 109 40.50 0.39 24.57
C ASN A 109 40.03 -0.40 23.33
N ILE A 110 40.91 -0.60 22.34
CA ILE A 110 40.59 -1.38 21.14
C ILE A 110 40.28 -2.83 21.49
N GLU A 111 41.02 -3.44 22.42
CA GLU A 111 40.75 -4.80 22.88
C GLU A 111 39.38 -4.92 23.56
N ARG A 112 39.02 -3.94 24.42
CA ARG A 112 37.68 -3.87 25.03
C ARG A 112 36.57 -3.67 23.99
N GLU A 113 36.77 -2.79 23.02
CA GLU A 113 35.79 -2.58 21.94
C GLU A 113 35.62 -3.84 21.09
N ASN A 114 36.72 -4.50 20.70
CA ASN A 114 36.69 -5.77 20.00
C ASN A 114 35.98 -6.87 20.80
N GLN A 115 36.15 -6.91 22.12
CA GLN A 115 35.45 -7.86 22.97
C GLN A 115 33.95 -7.57 23.02
N SER A 116 33.56 -6.30 23.15
CA SER A 116 32.14 -5.89 23.06
C SER A 116 31.52 -6.22 21.70
N LEU A 117 32.24 -6.04 20.60
CA LEU A 117 31.77 -6.37 19.25
C LEU A 117 31.61 -7.89 19.08
N LYS A 118 32.53 -8.70 19.63
CA LYS A 118 32.40 -10.16 19.65
C LYS A 118 31.17 -10.62 20.44
N GLU A 119 30.89 -10.00 21.59
CA GLU A 119 29.68 -10.30 22.37
C GLU A 119 28.40 -9.91 21.62
N GLN A 120 28.39 -8.81 20.88
CA GLN A 120 27.27 -8.44 20.01
C GLN A 120 27.07 -9.42 18.86
N LEU A 121 28.15 -9.87 18.22
CA LEU A 121 28.11 -10.92 17.19
C LEU A 121 27.49 -12.21 17.72
N HIS A 122 27.88 -12.67 18.91
CA HIS A 122 27.28 -13.85 19.53
C HIS A 122 25.78 -13.67 19.82
N LYS A 123 25.36 -12.50 20.31
CA LYS A 123 23.92 -12.22 20.50
C LYS A 123 23.15 -12.24 19.18
N ASN A 124 23.75 -11.73 18.10
CA ASN A 124 23.14 -11.76 16.78
C ASN A 124 23.04 -13.19 16.24
N ASP A 125 24.05 -14.03 16.45
CA ASP A 125 24.02 -15.45 16.09
C ASP A 125 22.90 -16.19 16.85
N ASP A 126 22.72 -15.92 18.16
CA ASP A 126 21.63 -16.49 18.95
C ASP A 126 20.25 -16.06 18.43
N ILE A 127 20.10 -14.80 18.00
CA ILE A 127 18.86 -14.28 17.39
C ILE A 127 18.61 -14.97 16.05
N ILE A 128 19.63 -15.11 15.21
CA ILE A 128 19.54 -15.79 13.92
C ILE A 128 19.10 -17.24 14.11
N ASP A 129 19.65 -17.93 15.10
CA ASP A 129 19.29 -19.33 15.36
C ASP A 129 17.87 -19.47 15.92
N LYS A 130 17.39 -18.53 16.74
CA LYS A 130 15.96 -18.45 17.14
C LYS A 130 15.05 -18.24 15.93
N LEU A 131 15.37 -17.28 15.06
CA LEU A 131 14.60 -17.01 13.85
C LEU A 131 14.58 -18.22 12.90
N LYS A 132 15.69 -18.96 12.76
CA LYS A 132 15.73 -20.21 12.00
C LYS A 132 14.84 -21.30 12.60
N VAL A 133 14.73 -21.37 13.93
CA VAL A 133 13.83 -22.33 14.60
C VAL A 133 12.37 -21.94 14.36
N GLU A 134 12.01 -20.68 14.50
CA GLU A 134 10.65 -20.17 14.23
C GLU A 134 10.25 -20.37 12.76
N LEU A 135 11.17 -20.10 11.82
CA LEU A 135 10.95 -20.35 10.40
C LEU A 135 10.71 -21.85 10.12
N ARG A 136 11.49 -22.74 10.75
CA ARG A 136 11.30 -24.20 10.63
C ARG A 136 9.95 -24.66 11.19
N GLN A 137 9.53 -24.11 12.33
CA GLN A 137 8.22 -24.41 12.91
C GLN A 137 7.10 -23.95 11.99
N THR A 138 7.20 -22.76 11.43
CA THR A 138 6.23 -22.18 10.50
C THR A 138 6.13 -23.02 9.23
N ILE A 139 7.26 -23.41 8.63
CA ILE A 139 7.31 -24.33 7.48
C ILE A 139 6.63 -25.66 7.81
N SER A 140 6.91 -26.23 8.99
CA SER A 140 6.28 -27.48 9.43
C SER A 140 4.77 -27.35 9.60
N GLN A 141 4.28 -26.23 10.13
CA GLN A 141 2.83 -25.97 10.25
C GLN A 141 2.16 -25.90 8.88
N TYR A 142 2.77 -25.19 7.93
CA TYR A 142 2.26 -25.12 6.56
C TYR A 142 2.26 -26.48 5.87
N GLN A 143 3.30 -27.30 6.09
CA GLN A 143 3.35 -28.68 5.57
C GLN A 143 2.22 -29.54 6.15
N CYS A 144 1.98 -29.51 7.46
CA CYS A 144 0.85 -30.23 8.07
C CYS A 144 -0.50 -29.78 7.52
N ARG A 145 -0.71 -28.47 7.32
CA ARG A 145 -1.95 -27.95 6.73
C ARG A 145 -2.13 -28.39 5.28
N LEU A 146 -1.04 -28.42 4.51
CA LEU A 146 -1.06 -28.90 3.12
C LEU A 146 -1.39 -30.39 3.04
N ASP A 147 -0.84 -31.21 3.94
CA ASP A 147 -1.13 -32.65 3.99
C ASP A 147 -2.56 -32.94 4.45
N SER A 148 -3.11 -32.16 5.39
CA SER A 148 -4.53 -32.21 5.75
C SER A 148 -5.42 -31.90 4.55
N LEU A 149 -5.14 -30.81 3.82
CA LEU A 149 -5.90 -30.43 2.64
C LEU A 149 -5.83 -31.48 1.52
N LYS A 150 -4.68 -32.14 1.34
CA LYS A 150 -4.56 -33.27 0.41
C LYS A 150 -5.42 -34.44 0.84
N SER A 151 -5.44 -34.77 2.13
CA SER A 151 -6.29 -35.85 2.66
C SER A 151 -7.78 -35.53 2.46
N ASP A 152 -8.19 -34.29 2.75
CA ASP A 152 -9.58 -33.85 2.54
C ASP A 152 -9.96 -33.89 1.05
N HIS A 153 -9.04 -33.49 0.17
CA HIS A 153 -9.23 -33.59 -1.28
C HIS A 153 -9.38 -35.04 -1.74
N GLU A 154 -8.56 -35.97 -1.25
CA GLU A 154 -8.67 -37.40 -1.55
C GLU A 154 -10.00 -37.98 -1.05
N GLN A 155 -10.46 -37.60 0.15
CA GLN A 155 -11.77 -38.02 0.67
C GLN A 155 -12.93 -37.50 -0.19
N LEU A 156 -12.87 -36.22 -0.61
CA LEU A 156 -13.87 -35.64 -1.51
C LEU A 156 -13.85 -36.33 -2.88
N LEU A 157 -12.68 -36.67 -3.40
CA LEU A 157 -12.55 -37.41 -4.65
C LEU A 157 -13.16 -38.81 -4.55
N SER A 158 -12.96 -39.50 -3.43
CA SER A 158 -13.57 -40.81 -3.16
C SER A 158 -15.09 -40.71 -3.09
N LYS A 159 -15.62 -39.74 -2.33
CA LYS A 159 -17.07 -39.49 -2.23
C LYS A 159 -17.69 -39.14 -3.58
N TRP A 160 -17.00 -38.34 -4.39
CA TRP A 160 -17.45 -37.98 -5.73
C TRP A 160 -17.52 -39.23 -6.64
N LYS A 161 -16.48 -40.08 -6.64
CA LYS A 161 -16.48 -41.36 -7.38
C LYS A 161 -17.60 -42.29 -6.92
N GLU A 162 -17.85 -42.40 -5.61
CA GLU A 162 -18.97 -43.20 -5.08
C GLU A 162 -20.33 -42.67 -5.56
N SER A 163 -20.50 -41.35 -5.58
CA SER A 163 -21.72 -40.73 -6.11
C SER A 163 -21.88 -40.95 -7.61
N GLU A 164 -20.79 -40.93 -8.37
CA GLU A 164 -20.80 -41.20 -9.81
C GLU A 164 -21.25 -42.64 -10.10
N VAL A 165 -20.73 -43.61 -9.33
CA VAL A 165 -21.15 -45.02 -9.42
C VAL A 165 -22.63 -45.20 -9.06
N LYS A 166 -23.11 -44.54 -7.99
CA LYS A 166 -24.53 -44.58 -7.60
C LYS A 166 -25.44 -44.00 -8.68
N ASN A 167 -25.08 -42.83 -9.21
CA ASN A 167 -25.85 -42.20 -10.28
C ASN A 167 -25.86 -43.05 -11.55
N SER A 168 -24.74 -43.72 -11.89
CA SER A 168 -24.70 -44.66 -13.01
C SER A 168 -25.64 -45.85 -12.79
N ALA A 169 -25.68 -46.41 -11.58
CA ALA A 169 -26.58 -47.51 -11.24
C ALA A 169 -28.06 -47.11 -11.32
N GLU A 170 -28.44 -45.94 -10.78
CA GLU A 170 -29.80 -45.40 -10.90
C GLU A 170 -30.20 -45.15 -12.36
N ILE A 171 -29.28 -44.64 -13.18
CA ILE A 171 -29.52 -44.46 -14.62
C ILE A 171 -29.80 -45.80 -15.30
N ASP A 172 -29.08 -46.87 -14.95
CA ASP A 172 -29.29 -48.19 -15.53
C ASP A 172 -30.58 -48.86 -15.02
N GLU A 173 -30.96 -48.66 -13.76
CA GLU A 173 -32.28 -49.06 -13.23
C GLU A 173 -33.42 -48.34 -13.97
N LEU A 174 -33.31 -47.02 -14.16
CA LEU A 174 -34.29 -46.24 -14.92
C LEU A 174 -34.40 -46.67 -16.39
N LYS A 175 -33.29 -47.03 -17.03
CA LYS A 175 -33.31 -47.62 -18.39
C LYS A 175 -34.06 -48.95 -18.40
N THR A 176 -33.85 -49.78 -17.38
CA THR A 176 -34.51 -51.09 -17.24
C THR A 176 -36.01 -50.92 -17.04
N TYR A 177 -36.41 -50.00 -16.15
CA TYR A 177 -37.81 -49.65 -15.91
C TYR A 177 -38.49 -49.10 -17.17
N LYS A 178 -37.83 -48.18 -17.87
CA LYS A 178 -38.33 -47.65 -19.15
C LYS A 178 -38.53 -48.77 -20.18
N MET A 179 -37.60 -49.73 -20.26
CA MET A 179 -37.70 -50.87 -21.17
C MET A 179 -38.89 -51.77 -20.81
N GLN A 180 -39.13 -52.02 -19.51
CA GLN A 180 -40.29 -52.77 -19.03
C GLN A 180 -41.61 -52.07 -19.39
N SER A 181 -41.75 -50.77 -19.10
CA SER A 181 -42.94 -50.01 -19.46
C SER A 181 -43.17 -49.98 -20.98
N THR A 182 -42.11 -49.89 -21.80
CA THR A 182 -42.28 -49.97 -23.26
C THR A 182 -42.77 -51.33 -23.75
N ASN A 183 -42.38 -52.42 -23.08
CA ASN A 183 -42.87 -53.76 -23.39
C ASN A 183 -44.33 -53.93 -22.95
N GLU A 184 -44.69 -53.45 -21.76
CA GLU A 184 -46.09 -53.45 -21.29
C GLU A 184 -47.00 -52.64 -22.21
N ILE A 185 -46.57 -51.46 -22.66
CA ILE A 185 -47.30 -50.66 -23.64
C ILE A 185 -47.49 -51.44 -24.96
N LYS A 186 -46.46 -52.16 -25.41
CA LYS A 186 -46.52 -52.97 -26.63
C LYS A 186 -47.51 -54.14 -26.49
N ASP A 187 -47.53 -54.79 -25.34
CA ASP A 187 -48.47 -55.87 -25.04
C ASP A 187 -49.92 -55.36 -24.93
N LEU A 188 -50.13 -54.21 -24.29
CA LEU A 188 -51.43 -53.54 -24.23
C LEU A 188 -51.92 -53.11 -25.62
N LEU A 189 -51.01 -52.63 -26.49
CA LEU A 189 -51.35 -52.31 -27.87
C LEU A 189 -51.75 -53.56 -28.67
N LEU A 190 -51.03 -54.67 -28.51
CA LEU A 190 -51.37 -55.97 -29.11
C LEU A 190 -52.74 -56.46 -28.64
N LEU A 191 -53.03 -56.34 -27.35
CA LEU A 191 -54.31 -56.70 -26.76
C LEU A 191 -55.44 -55.82 -27.30
N LYS A 192 -55.19 -54.51 -27.44
CA LYS A 192 -56.11 -53.57 -28.08
C LYS A 192 -56.41 -53.97 -29.52
N THR A 193 -55.40 -54.31 -30.33
CA THR A 193 -55.61 -54.76 -31.72
C THR A 193 -56.40 -56.07 -31.79
N LYS A 194 -56.23 -56.95 -30.80
CA LYS A 194 -57.00 -58.19 -30.69
C LYS A 194 -58.48 -57.91 -30.40
N TYR A 195 -58.77 -57.03 -29.44
CA TYR A 195 -60.14 -56.62 -29.13
C TYR A 195 -60.81 -55.85 -30.27
N GLU A 196 -60.07 -55.00 -30.98
CA GLU A 196 -60.58 -54.32 -32.18
C GLU A 196 -61.03 -55.33 -33.25
N LYS A 197 -60.22 -56.38 -33.49
CA LYS A 197 -60.60 -57.48 -34.41
C LYS A 197 -61.81 -58.29 -33.93
N GLU A 198 -61.93 -58.54 -32.63
CA GLU A 198 -63.11 -59.22 -32.04
C GLU A 198 -64.37 -58.37 -32.16
N ILE A 199 -64.27 -57.07 -31.92
CA ILE A 199 -65.38 -56.11 -32.09
C ILE A 199 -65.80 -56.05 -33.56
N ASP A 200 -64.86 -56.05 -34.50
CA ASP A 200 -65.19 -56.05 -35.94
C ASP A 200 -65.83 -57.39 -36.35
N CYS A 201 -65.38 -58.53 -35.82
CA CYS A 201 -66.04 -59.82 -35.99
C CYS A 201 -67.47 -59.85 -35.42
N LEU A 202 -67.69 -59.24 -34.25
CA LEU A 202 -69.02 -59.12 -33.62
C LEU A 202 -69.94 -58.18 -34.41
N LYS A 203 -69.43 -57.06 -34.93
CA LYS A 203 -70.18 -56.18 -35.84
C LYS A 203 -70.56 -56.91 -37.13
N THR A 204 -69.67 -57.76 -37.66
CA THR A 204 -69.96 -58.57 -38.86
C THR A 204 -71.01 -59.64 -38.56
N LYS A 205 -70.99 -60.27 -37.38
CA LYS A 205 -72.04 -61.20 -36.93
C LYS A 205 -73.37 -60.50 -36.67
N TYR A 206 -73.37 -59.31 -36.07
CA TYR A 206 -74.58 -58.55 -35.76
C TYR A 206 -75.25 -58.00 -37.04
N ALA A 207 -74.45 -57.64 -38.05
CA ALA A 207 -74.95 -57.30 -39.39
C ALA A 207 -75.54 -58.51 -40.14
N GLN A 208 -75.15 -59.75 -39.79
CA GLN A 208 -75.68 -60.99 -40.36
C GLN A 208 -76.87 -61.58 -39.60
N SER A 209 -77.20 -61.08 -38.40
CA SER A 209 -78.33 -61.54 -37.56
C SER A 209 -79.52 -60.55 -37.48
N SER A 210 -79.53 -59.50 -38.30
CA SER A 210 -80.65 -58.53 -38.41
C SER A 210 -81.55 -58.78 -39.63
N ASN A 211 -81.79 -60.06 -39.96
CA ASN A 211 -82.88 -60.51 -40.83
C ASN A 211 -83.46 -61.80 -40.19
N CYS A 212 -84.79 -61.85 -39.99
CA CYS A 212 -85.64 -62.88 -39.34
C CYS A 212 -85.94 -62.61 -37.84
N SER A 213 -87.08 -61.96 -37.52
CA SER A 213 -88.43 -62.51 -37.19
C SER A 213 -88.55 -63.00 -35.73
N GLU A 214 -89.23 -62.24 -34.85
CA GLU A 214 -90.63 -62.46 -34.39
C GLU A 214 -90.85 -63.76 -33.58
N THR A 215 -91.25 -63.65 -32.30
CA THR A 215 -92.47 -64.23 -31.66
C THR A 215 -92.40 -64.30 -30.11
N ASP A 216 -93.51 -63.86 -29.48
CA ASP A 216 -94.12 -64.06 -28.15
C ASP A 216 -93.58 -65.03 -27.06
N GLY A 217 -93.71 -64.60 -25.79
CA GLY A 217 -94.66 -65.22 -24.82
C GLY A 217 -94.17 -66.06 -23.60
N HIS A 218 -94.49 -65.55 -22.38
CA HIS A 218 -95.05 -66.25 -21.19
C HIS A 218 -94.22 -66.82 -19.99
N LEU A 219 -94.65 -66.38 -18.78
CA LEU A 219 -94.91 -67.04 -17.46
C LEU A 219 -93.86 -67.25 -16.34
N ASP A 220 -94.17 -66.59 -15.20
CA ASP A 220 -94.30 -67.02 -13.77
C ASP A 220 -93.22 -67.76 -12.96
N ASN A 221 -92.85 -67.18 -11.80
CA ASN A 221 -93.11 -67.78 -10.46
C ASN A 221 -92.71 -66.87 -9.26
N ILE A 222 -93.66 -66.72 -8.32
CA ILE A 222 -93.63 -66.11 -6.96
C ILE A 222 -93.30 -67.28 -5.97
N PRO A 223 -92.68 -67.17 -4.76
CA PRO A 223 -93.25 -66.40 -3.64
C PRO A 223 -92.38 -65.89 -2.44
N SER A 224 -92.84 -64.75 -1.90
CA SER A 224 -92.94 -64.31 -0.49
C SER A 224 -91.96 -64.82 0.59
N ASN A 225 -91.33 -63.89 1.36
CA ASN A 225 -91.56 -63.78 2.82
C ASN A 225 -90.94 -62.49 3.41
N GLY A 226 -91.61 -61.90 4.39
CA GLY A 226 -91.24 -60.60 4.97
C GLY A 226 -90.08 -60.62 5.97
N LYS A 227 -89.51 -59.43 6.19
CA LYS A 227 -89.04 -58.92 7.49
C LYS A 227 -88.71 -57.42 7.38
N SER A 228 -89.75 -56.65 7.67
CA SER A 228 -89.64 -55.29 8.19
C SER A 228 -88.87 -55.32 9.53
N LYS A 229 -88.05 -54.28 9.78
CA LYS A 229 -87.10 -54.06 10.91
C LYS A 229 -85.61 -54.32 10.62
N ASN A 230 -85.01 -53.62 9.65
CA ASN A 230 -83.55 -53.43 9.68
C ASN A 230 -83.01 -52.14 9.04
N SER A 231 -83.85 -51.20 8.56
CA SER A 231 -83.32 -49.94 7.99
C SER A 231 -83.09 -48.81 8.99
N TYR A 232 -83.65 -48.87 10.21
CA TYR A 232 -83.44 -47.83 11.23
C TYR A 232 -82.23 -48.09 12.15
N VAL A 233 -81.60 -49.27 12.09
CA VAL A 233 -80.39 -49.58 12.88
C VAL A 233 -79.11 -49.21 12.11
N THR A 234 -79.15 -49.27 10.78
CA THR A 234 -78.03 -48.91 9.91
C THR A 234 -77.77 -47.40 9.93
N ASP A 235 -78.81 -46.58 9.77
CA ASP A 235 -78.69 -45.11 9.73
C ASP A 235 -78.22 -44.52 11.07
N VAL A 236 -78.62 -45.12 12.21
CA VAL A 236 -78.16 -44.70 13.55
C VAL A 236 -76.71 -45.14 13.80
N SER A 237 -76.27 -46.26 13.23
CA SER A 237 -74.88 -46.72 13.34
C SER A 237 -73.91 -45.87 12.49
N GLU A 238 -74.34 -45.40 11.32
CA GLU A 238 -73.55 -44.52 10.45
C GLU A 238 -73.42 -43.10 11.02
N LEU A 239 -74.48 -42.56 11.63
CA LEU A 239 -74.43 -41.30 12.36
C LEU A 239 -73.52 -41.39 13.60
N ARG A 240 -73.53 -42.52 14.33
CA ARG A 240 -72.66 -42.73 15.49
C ARG A 240 -71.19 -42.88 15.09
N ASN A 241 -70.91 -43.49 13.94
CA ASN A 241 -69.55 -43.58 13.39
C ASN A 241 -69.05 -42.24 12.85
N SER A 242 -69.94 -41.42 12.31
CA SER A 242 -69.59 -40.05 11.89
C SER A 242 -69.31 -39.13 13.08
N ASP A 243 -70.07 -39.27 14.18
CA ASP A 243 -69.86 -38.52 15.42
C ASP A 243 -68.56 -38.92 16.14
N THR A 244 -68.22 -40.22 16.16
CA THR A 244 -66.91 -40.66 16.69
C THR A 244 -65.75 -40.18 15.83
N THR A 245 -65.91 -40.14 14.50
CA THR A 245 -64.89 -39.61 13.57
C THR A 245 -64.70 -38.10 13.76
N LEU A 246 -65.79 -37.34 13.96
CA LEU A 246 -65.73 -35.92 14.30
C LEU A 246 -65.07 -35.68 15.65
N GLN A 247 -65.35 -36.48 16.68
CA GLN A 247 -64.67 -36.40 17.98
C GLN A 247 -63.17 -36.72 17.88
N THR A 248 -62.77 -37.68 17.06
CA THR A 248 -61.34 -37.96 16.84
C THR A 248 -60.64 -36.82 16.12
N ASN A 249 -61.29 -36.22 15.12
CA ASN A 249 -60.75 -35.07 14.40
C ASN A 249 -60.65 -33.84 15.31
N PHE A 250 -61.63 -33.62 16.18
CA PHE A 250 -61.59 -32.51 17.15
C PHE A 250 -60.44 -32.67 18.15
N LYS A 251 -60.20 -33.88 18.65
CA LYS A 251 -59.04 -34.19 19.52
C LYS A 251 -57.70 -34.03 18.81
N GLN A 252 -57.64 -34.33 17.51
CA GLN A 252 -56.43 -34.09 16.71
C GLN A 252 -56.18 -32.59 16.50
N LEU A 253 -57.23 -31.81 16.22
CA LEU A 253 -57.15 -30.36 16.13
C LEU A 253 -56.72 -29.71 17.45
N GLU A 254 -57.24 -30.17 18.60
CA GLU A 254 -56.78 -29.72 19.92
C GLU A 254 -55.30 -29.99 20.16
N LYS A 255 -54.81 -31.18 19.81
CA LYS A 255 -53.38 -31.51 19.91
C LYS A 255 -52.52 -30.64 18.97
N LEU A 256 -52.99 -30.40 17.74
CA LEU A 256 -52.29 -29.54 16.79
C LEU A 256 -52.20 -28.10 17.33
N ASN A 257 -53.29 -27.59 17.91
CA ASN A 257 -53.34 -26.24 18.47
C ASN A 257 -52.44 -26.11 19.72
N GLN A 258 -52.38 -27.13 20.58
CA GLN A 258 -51.44 -27.18 21.71
C GLN A 258 -49.98 -27.21 21.24
N ASN A 259 -49.66 -27.93 20.16
CA ASN A 259 -48.32 -27.94 19.59
C ASN A 259 -47.95 -26.59 18.96
N LEU A 260 -48.92 -25.94 18.29
CA LEU A 260 -48.72 -24.61 17.73
C LEU A 260 -48.45 -23.58 18.84
N GLN A 261 -49.21 -23.64 19.94
CA GLN A 261 -48.99 -22.77 21.10
C GLN A 261 -47.60 -22.98 21.74
N LYS A 262 -47.13 -24.22 21.85
CA LYS A 262 -45.77 -24.50 22.33
C LYS A 262 -44.70 -23.92 21.40
N SER A 263 -44.85 -24.09 20.09
CA SER A 263 -43.92 -23.55 19.11
C SER A 263 -43.88 -22.01 19.11
N ILE A 264 -45.04 -21.36 19.29
CA ILE A 264 -45.13 -19.90 19.46
C ILE A 264 -44.39 -19.44 20.73
N GLU A 265 -44.54 -20.16 21.84
CA GLU A 265 -43.85 -19.80 23.09
C GLU A 265 -42.33 -20.02 23.01
N GLU A 266 -41.88 -21.07 22.31
CA GLU A 266 -40.46 -21.31 22.03
C GLU A 266 -39.84 -20.19 21.17
N GLN A 267 -40.51 -19.80 20.09
CA GLN A 267 -40.08 -18.68 19.24
C GLN A 267 -40.06 -17.34 19.99
N LYS A 268 -40.98 -17.15 20.94
CA LYS A 268 -41.03 -15.95 21.77
C LYS A 268 -39.83 -15.89 22.73
N ASN A 269 -39.46 -17.02 23.34
CA ASN A 269 -38.28 -17.11 24.20
C ASN A 269 -36.97 -16.88 23.42
N GLU A 270 -36.90 -17.38 22.18
CA GLU A 270 -35.76 -17.14 21.28
C GLU A 270 -35.66 -15.66 20.85
N LEU A 271 -36.79 -15.02 20.59
CA LEU A 271 -36.82 -13.57 20.33
C LEU A 271 -36.36 -12.76 21.54
N ASP A 272 -36.73 -13.16 22.75
CA ASP A 272 -36.30 -12.48 23.98
C ASP A 272 -34.81 -12.71 24.29
N SER A 273 -34.23 -13.88 23.98
CA SER A 273 -32.78 -14.11 24.11
C SER A 273 -31.99 -13.26 23.10
N LEU A 274 -32.40 -13.24 21.83
CA LEU A 274 -31.79 -12.39 20.79
C LEU A 274 -31.92 -10.90 21.11
N ARG A 275 -33.03 -10.48 21.72
CA ARG A 275 -33.21 -9.11 22.18
C ARG A 275 -32.24 -8.73 23.30
N ASN A 276 -31.93 -9.67 24.20
CA ASN A 276 -30.97 -9.47 25.27
C ASN A 276 -29.52 -9.46 24.76
N GLU A 277 -29.18 -10.32 23.79
CA GLU A 277 -27.89 -10.27 23.10
C GLU A 277 -27.71 -8.97 22.33
N LYS A 278 -28.73 -8.49 21.61
CA LYS A 278 -28.68 -7.19 20.94
C LYS A 278 -28.40 -6.04 21.93
N LYS A 279 -28.95 -6.11 23.15
CA LYS A 279 -28.68 -5.11 24.20
C LYS A 279 -27.23 -5.21 24.70
N SER A 280 -26.70 -6.42 24.92
CA SER A 280 -25.31 -6.58 25.37
C SER A 280 -24.32 -6.10 24.30
N PHE A 281 -24.53 -6.43 23.03
CA PHE A 281 -23.72 -5.92 21.92
C PHE A 281 -23.79 -4.39 21.81
N SER A 282 -24.96 -3.78 22.02
CA SER A 282 -25.08 -2.32 22.03
C SER A 282 -24.28 -1.66 23.15
N ILE A 283 -24.15 -2.30 24.31
CA ILE A 283 -23.34 -1.80 25.43
C ILE A 283 -21.85 -1.91 25.08
N ILE A 284 -21.41 -3.07 24.57
CA ILE A 284 -20.01 -3.33 24.17
C ILE A 284 -19.57 -2.36 23.07
N LEU A 285 -20.43 -2.08 22.08
CA LEU A 285 -20.16 -1.09 21.02
C LEU A 285 -19.96 0.31 21.59
N LYS A 286 -20.79 0.72 22.57
CA LYS A 286 -20.64 2.01 23.24
C LYS A 286 -19.33 2.10 24.01
N GLU A 287 -18.96 1.06 24.76
CA GLU A 287 -17.70 1.02 25.50
C GLU A 287 -16.46 1.02 24.58
N LYS A 288 -16.47 0.23 23.49
CA LYS A 288 -15.39 0.25 22.51
C LYS A 288 -15.27 1.60 21.81
N SER A 289 -16.39 2.24 21.46
CA SER A 289 -16.38 3.57 20.84
C SER A 289 -15.80 4.64 21.78
N ALA A 290 -16.14 4.59 23.08
CA ALA A 290 -15.62 5.51 24.09
C ALA A 290 -14.11 5.29 24.33
N SER A 291 -13.66 4.04 24.37
CA SER A 291 -12.23 3.70 24.51
C SER A 291 -11.42 4.16 23.29
N CYS A 292 -11.95 3.94 22.08
CA CYS A 292 -11.32 4.40 20.84
C CYS A 292 -11.20 5.93 20.79
N SER A 293 -12.27 6.65 21.14
CA SER A 293 -12.25 8.12 21.22
C SER A 293 -11.19 8.64 22.20
N LYS A 294 -11.02 7.98 23.36
CA LYS A 294 -10.03 8.37 24.36
C LYS A 294 -8.59 8.13 23.88
N SER A 295 -8.36 7.03 23.16
CA SER A 295 -7.05 6.72 22.55
C SER A 295 -6.69 7.72 21.45
N ILE A 296 -7.67 8.13 20.63
CA ILE A 296 -7.48 9.17 19.60
C ILE A 296 -7.10 10.52 20.24
N GLU A 297 -7.76 10.91 21.33
CA GLU A 297 -7.45 12.17 22.04
C GLU A 297 -6.03 12.19 22.60
N VAL A 298 -5.59 11.08 23.22
CA VAL A 298 -4.21 10.94 23.74
C VAL A 298 -3.17 10.99 22.62
N ASN A 299 -3.44 10.33 21.49
CA ASN A 299 -2.54 10.37 20.34
C ASN A 299 -2.47 11.77 19.73
N LYS A 300 -3.59 12.49 19.67
CA LYS A 300 -3.63 13.88 19.20
C LYS A 300 -2.76 14.80 20.07
N GLU A 301 -2.87 14.71 21.39
CA GLU A 301 -2.01 15.47 22.31
C GLU A 301 -0.52 15.12 22.13
N HIS A 302 -0.20 13.84 21.88
CA HIS A 302 1.17 13.40 21.64
C HIS A 302 1.73 14.02 20.34
N TYR A 303 0.97 13.98 19.25
CA TYR A 303 1.38 14.57 17.98
C TYR A 303 1.49 16.11 18.05
N GLU A 304 0.61 16.79 18.79
CA GLU A 304 0.73 18.24 19.01
C GLU A 304 2.01 18.60 19.78
N LYS A 305 2.39 17.80 20.79
CA LYS A 305 3.67 17.97 21.50
C LYS A 305 4.87 17.74 20.58
N LEU A 306 4.82 16.70 19.74
CA LEU A 306 5.89 16.40 18.79
C LEU A 306 6.05 17.52 17.74
N ILE A 307 4.95 18.01 17.17
CA ILE A 307 4.95 19.14 16.24
C ILE A 307 5.54 20.39 16.90
N ASN A 308 5.20 20.66 18.15
CA ASN A 308 5.75 21.81 18.89
C ASN A 308 7.26 21.68 19.16
N ASN A 309 7.75 20.46 19.43
CA ASN A 309 9.18 20.22 19.58
C ASN A 309 9.93 20.38 18.26
N LEU A 310 9.41 19.81 17.17
CA LEU A 310 9.99 19.95 15.83
C LEU A 310 10.04 21.43 15.39
N LYS A 311 9.01 22.23 15.71
CA LYS A 311 9.03 23.68 15.45
C LYS A 311 10.13 24.41 16.23
N LYS A 312 10.42 24.00 17.48
CA LYS A 312 11.52 24.58 18.27
C LYS A 312 12.89 24.21 17.68
N GLU A 313 13.06 22.96 17.26
CA GLU A 313 14.30 22.52 16.62
C GLU A 313 14.53 23.24 15.29
N LEU A 314 13.49 23.38 14.46
CA LEU A 314 13.56 24.12 13.19
C LEU A 314 14.03 25.56 13.41
N LYS A 315 13.49 26.23 14.43
CA LYS A 315 13.89 27.61 14.79
C LYS A 315 15.36 27.70 15.24
N SER A 316 15.84 26.70 15.99
CA SER A 316 17.25 26.59 16.36
C SER A 316 18.15 26.43 15.13
N TYR A 317 17.74 25.62 14.15
CA TYR A 317 18.49 25.45 12.91
C TYR A 317 18.48 26.70 12.03
N GLU A 318 17.38 27.45 11.99
CA GLU A 318 17.33 28.76 11.32
C GLU A 318 18.32 29.74 11.96
N GLU A 319 18.33 29.85 13.29
CA GLU A 319 19.28 30.72 14.01
C GLU A 319 20.74 30.31 13.76
N LEU A 320 21.03 29.00 13.69
CA LEU A 320 22.37 28.49 13.38
C LEU A 320 22.77 28.79 11.93
N GLY A 321 21.85 28.62 10.98
CA GLY A 321 22.04 28.96 9.57
C GLY A 321 22.29 30.46 9.37
N GLU A 322 21.62 31.30 10.15
CA GLU A 322 21.79 32.75 10.12
C GLU A 322 23.17 33.16 10.67
N ARG A 323 23.63 32.53 11.77
CA ARG A 323 25.00 32.72 12.30
C ARG A 323 26.07 32.25 11.33
N SER A 324 25.90 31.08 10.72
CA SER A 324 26.83 30.58 9.70
C SER A 324 26.88 31.50 8.49
N SER A 325 25.73 32.02 8.05
CA SER A 325 25.66 32.99 6.95
C SER A 325 26.30 34.34 7.29
N GLN A 326 26.27 34.76 8.56
CA GLN A 326 27.00 35.94 9.02
C GLN A 326 28.52 35.69 9.02
N GLU A 327 28.97 34.52 9.45
CA GLU A 327 30.39 34.17 9.45
C GLU A 327 30.97 34.02 8.04
N ILE A 328 30.23 33.41 7.12
CA ILE A 328 30.63 33.33 5.70
C ILE A 328 30.77 34.73 5.12
N ARG A 329 29.87 35.66 5.43
CA ARG A 329 29.97 37.06 4.98
C ARG A 329 31.23 37.74 5.52
N ARG A 330 31.56 37.52 6.80
CA ARG A 330 32.77 38.04 7.42
C ARG A 330 34.04 37.50 6.71
N LEU A 331 34.12 36.19 6.47
CA LEU A 331 35.26 35.57 5.78
C LEU A 331 35.39 36.03 4.33
N VAL A 332 34.27 36.28 3.63
CA VAL A 332 34.28 36.87 2.29
C VAL A 332 34.87 38.29 2.30
N ASP A 333 34.53 39.09 3.31
CA ASP A 333 35.07 40.44 3.43
C ASP A 333 36.56 40.43 3.84
N GLU A 334 37.00 39.51 4.71
CA GLU A 334 38.43 39.27 4.98
C GLU A 334 39.18 38.86 3.70
N ASN A 335 38.65 37.91 2.92
CA ASN A 335 39.26 37.50 1.64
C ASN A 335 39.36 38.66 0.63
N LYS A 336 38.37 39.56 0.57
CA LYS A 336 38.46 40.77 -0.27
C LYS A 336 39.62 41.66 0.17
N THR A 337 39.81 41.85 1.49
CA THR A 337 40.93 42.65 1.99
C THR A 337 42.29 42.00 1.69
N ILE A 338 42.41 40.68 1.80
CA ILE A 338 43.61 39.94 1.42
C ILE A 338 43.87 40.03 -0.10
N THR A 339 42.82 39.94 -0.91
CA THR A 339 42.97 40.07 -2.37
C THR A 339 43.47 41.47 -2.75
N ALA A 340 42.95 42.52 -2.11
CA ALA A 340 43.41 43.90 -2.32
C ALA A 340 44.86 44.11 -1.87
N THR A 341 45.32 43.45 -0.80
CA THR A 341 46.73 43.52 -0.39
C THR A 341 47.66 42.76 -1.33
N ILE A 342 47.21 41.62 -1.87
CA ILE A 342 47.94 40.88 -2.91
C ILE A 342 48.08 41.72 -4.18
N GLU A 343 47.00 42.31 -4.69
CA GLU A 343 47.05 43.20 -5.86
C GLU A 343 48.03 44.37 -5.66
N HIS A 344 48.02 44.99 -4.48
CA HIS A 344 48.94 46.06 -4.13
C HIS A 344 50.42 45.59 -4.06
N LEU A 345 50.68 44.37 -3.59
CA LEU A 345 52.03 43.79 -3.61
C LEU A 345 52.47 43.43 -5.03
N GLN A 346 51.56 42.96 -5.87
CA GLN A 346 51.83 42.66 -7.27
C GLN A 346 52.18 43.92 -8.06
N GLN A 347 51.43 45.01 -7.84
CA GLN A 347 51.76 46.33 -8.41
C GLN A 347 53.15 46.83 -7.99
N LYS A 348 53.57 46.56 -6.74
CA LYS A 348 54.92 46.89 -6.28
C LYS A 348 55.99 46.02 -6.92
N LEU A 349 55.69 44.75 -7.22
CA LEU A 349 56.61 43.83 -7.89
C LEU A 349 56.83 44.24 -9.36
N ASP A 350 55.76 44.60 -10.05
CA ASP A 350 55.80 45.07 -11.44
C ASP A 350 56.59 46.38 -11.58
N MET A 351 56.62 47.22 -10.55
CA MET A 351 57.47 48.42 -10.50
C MET A 351 58.97 48.11 -10.32
N LEU A 352 59.34 46.92 -9.85
CA LEU A 352 60.73 46.49 -9.61
C LEU A 352 61.33 45.71 -10.80
N GLU A 353 60.52 45.11 -11.67
CA GLU A 353 60.96 44.27 -12.81
C GLU A 353 61.35 45.03 -14.11
N HIS A 354 61.59 46.34 -14.05
CA HIS A 354 62.16 47.09 -15.19
C HIS A 354 63.67 47.36 -15.03
N PRO A 355 64.57 46.49 -15.53
CA PRO A 355 65.99 46.81 -15.63
C PRO A 355 66.33 47.50 -16.96
N LYS A 356 67.08 48.60 -16.84
CA LYS A 356 67.81 49.28 -17.91
C LYS A 356 68.87 48.33 -18.52
N VAL A 357 68.81 48.10 -19.83
CA VAL A 357 69.86 47.40 -20.59
C VAL A 357 70.63 48.42 -21.44
N VAL A 358 71.92 48.61 -21.16
CA VAL A 358 72.90 49.23 -22.07
C VAL A 358 74.30 48.62 -21.86
N GLN A 359 74.77 47.91 -22.90
CA GLN A 359 76.14 47.81 -23.48
C GLN A 359 77.28 46.89 -22.96
N ASN A 360 77.85 46.19 -23.97
CA ASN A 360 79.27 45.91 -24.30
C ASN A 360 80.03 44.82 -23.50
N ALA A 361 80.97 44.03 -24.03
CA ALA A 361 81.52 43.76 -25.37
C ALA A 361 82.43 42.50 -25.31
N ASP A 362 82.87 42.03 -26.49
CA ASP A 362 83.77 40.92 -26.87
C ASP A 362 85.01 40.56 -26.01
N ILE A 363 85.52 39.33 -26.17
CA ILE A 363 86.87 38.98 -26.73
C ILE A 363 87.14 37.45 -26.70
N GLN A 364 87.79 36.99 -27.77
CA GLN A 364 88.30 35.64 -28.11
C GLN A 364 89.52 35.19 -27.25
N THR A 365 89.86 33.89 -27.23
CA THR A 365 91.03 33.25 -27.92
C THR A 365 91.48 31.91 -27.30
N ASP A 366 91.76 30.96 -28.20
CA ASP A 366 92.97 30.10 -28.31
C ASP A 366 93.03 28.62 -27.87
N ASP A 367 93.80 27.91 -28.70
CA ASP A 367 94.07 26.48 -28.97
C ASP A 367 94.42 25.52 -27.82
N GLY A 368 94.10 24.22 -28.02
CA GLY A 368 94.74 23.14 -27.26
C GLY A 368 94.18 21.71 -27.34
N SER A 369 94.27 21.05 -28.50
CA SER A 369 94.67 19.63 -28.65
C SER A 369 93.87 18.47 -28.02
N PHE A 370 93.41 17.56 -28.90
CA PHE A 370 93.31 16.10 -28.70
C PHE A 370 92.12 15.51 -27.91
N CYS A 371 90.99 16.22 -27.79
CA CYS A 371 89.78 15.69 -27.12
C CYS A 371 88.57 15.40 -28.05
N ASP A 372 88.56 15.93 -29.28
CA ASP A 372 87.35 16.00 -30.12
C ASP A 372 86.84 14.64 -30.66
N SER A 373 87.68 13.59 -30.70
CA SER A 373 87.23 12.27 -31.18
C SER A 373 86.39 11.51 -30.15
N LEU A 374 86.53 11.82 -28.86
CA LEU A 374 85.73 11.24 -27.79
C LEU A 374 84.41 11.99 -27.71
N GLU A 375 84.44 13.32 -27.79
CA GLU A 375 83.27 14.18 -27.69
C GLU A 375 82.27 13.96 -28.85
N LEU A 376 82.76 13.76 -30.09
CA LEU A 376 81.91 13.39 -31.24
C LEU A 376 81.32 11.97 -31.11
N LYS A 377 82.05 11.02 -30.50
CA LYS A 377 81.53 9.67 -30.24
C LYS A 377 80.51 9.67 -29.11
N GLU A 378 80.75 10.47 -28.09
CA GLU A 378 79.87 10.65 -26.93
C GLU A 378 78.59 11.36 -27.35
N GLN A 379 78.68 12.37 -28.23
CA GLN A 379 77.52 12.97 -28.90
C GLN A 379 76.78 11.94 -29.77
N LEU A 380 77.46 11.11 -30.56
CA LEU A 380 76.80 10.07 -31.37
C LEU A 380 76.12 8.98 -30.53
N ILE A 381 76.70 8.62 -29.37
CA ILE A 381 76.10 7.68 -28.41
C ILE A 381 74.91 8.33 -27.71
N SER A 382 75.01 9.61 -27.34
CA SER A 382 73.89 10.37 -26.75
C SER A 382 72.72 10.48 -27.74
N LEU A 383 72.98 10.77 -29.01
CA LEU A 383 71.95 10.84 -30.06
C LEU A 383 71.36 9.46 -30.39
N LYS A 384 72.13 8.37 -30.28
CA LYS A 384 71.60 7.01 -30.42
C LYS A 384 70.73 6.62 -29.22
N ARG A 385 71.11 7.04 -28.03
CA ARG A 385 70.34 6.84 -26.80
C ARG A 385 69.03 7.62 -26.88
N GLU A 386 69.09 8.89 -27.25
CA GLU A 386 67.92 9.75 -27.44
C GLU A 386 66.99 9.19 -28.53
N ASN A 387 67.52 8.74 -29.68
CA ASN A 387 66.69 8.07 -30.68
C ASN A 387 66.06 6.76 -30.18
N SER A 388 66.76 6.00 -29.34
CA SER A 388 66.20 4.78 -28.74
C SER A 388 65.11 5.10 -27.73
N GLU A 389 65.28 6.16 -26.94
CA GLU A 389 64.33 6.65 -25.95
C GLU A 389 63.08 7.21 -26.65
N LEU A 390 63.25 7.97 -27.74
CA LEU A 390 62.14 8.43 -28.60
C LEU A 390 61.41 7.27 -29.28
N LEU A 391 62.10 6.21 -29.70
CA LEU A 391 61.48 5.00 -30.26
C LEU A 391 60.67 4.23 -29.21
N THR A 392 61.17 4.13 -27.97
CA THR A 392 60.40 3.54 -26.86
C THR A 392 59.19 4.39 -26.50
N GLU A 393 59.35 5.71 -26.42
CA GLU A 393 58.25 6.65 -26.14
C GLU A 393 57.19 6.62 -27.25
N MET A 394 57.61 6.53 -28.51
CA MET A 394 56.71 6.37 -29.65
C MET A 394 55.95 5.04 -29.61
N ASN A 395 56.61 3.95 -29.20
CA ASN A 395 55.96 2.64 -29.06
C ASN A 395 54.97 2.61 -27.89
N GLU A 396 55.31 3.23 -26.75
CA GLU A 396 54.40 3.39 -25.61
C GLU A 396 53.20 4.27 -25.97
N MET A 397 53.43 5.36 -26.70
CA MET A 397 52.35 6.21 -27.20
C MET A 397 51.43 5.45 -28.17
N ASN A 398 51.98 4.63 -29.07
CA ASN A 398 51.19 3.80 -29.97
C ASN A 398 50.37 2.73 -29.21
N GLN A 399 50.93 2.13 -28.17
CA GLN A 399 50.21 1.18 -27.31
C GLN A 399 49.07 1.89 -26.54
N ALA A 400 49.32 3.07 -25.98
CA ALA A 400 48.31 3.87 -25.32
C ALA A 400 47.20 4.35 -26.28
N ILE A 401 47.54 4.68 -27.53
CA ILE A 401 46.55 5.01 -28.58
C ILE A 401 45.68 3.80 -28.90
N LYS A 402 46.27 2.60 -28.97
CA LYS A 402 45.52 1.36 -29.22
C LYS A 402 44.55 1.03 -28.09
N GLU A 403 45.00 1.12 -26.84
CA GLU A 403 44.15 0.91 -25.65
C GLU A 403 43.02 1.96 -25.56
N ARG A 404 43.32 3.22 -25.89
CA ARG A 404 42.28 4.26 -26.02
C ARG A 404 41.30 3.93 -27.14
N GLY A 405 41.77 3.45 -28.29
CA GLY A 405 40.93 3.02 -29.40
C GLY A 405 40.00 1.86 -29.03
N GLU A 406 40.51 0.85 -28.31
CA GLU A 406 39.72 -0.27 -27.80
C GLU A 406 38.66 0.21 -26.78
N THR A 407 39.03 1.12 -25.89
CA THR A 407 38.11 1.72 -24.92
C THR A 407 37.02 2.55 -25.59
N ILE A 408 37.38 3.36 -26.60
CA ILE A 408 36.43 4.12 -27.40
C ILE A 408 35.47 3.17 -28.12
N SER A 409 35.96 2.09 -28.72
CA SER A 409 35.12 1.10 -29.42
C SER A 409 34.13 0.40 -28.47
N MET A 410 34.55 0.09 -27.23
CA MET A 410 33.63 -0.43 -26.20
C MET A 410 32.58 0.61 -25.77
N LEU A 411 32.99 1.88 -25.61
CA LEU A 411 32.08 2.97 -25.26
C LEU A 411 31.08 3.27 -26.38
N GLU A 412 31.51 3.22 -27.65
CA GLU A 412 30.64 3.35 -28.83
C GLU A 412 29.61 2.21 -28.88
N ALA A 413 30.02 0.96 -28.65
CA ALA A 413 29.11 -0.18 -28.57
C ALA A 413 28.06 -0.01 -27.46
N HIS A 414 28.48 0.46 -26.27
CA HIS A 414 27.57 0.74 -25.17
C HIS A 414 26.61 1.91 -25.49
N CYS A 415 27.10 2.98 -26.11
CA CYS A 415 26.26 4.10 -26.56
C CYS A 415 25.18 3.63 -27.55
N GLU A 416 25.52 2.73 -28.46
CA GLU A 416 24.58 2.21 -29.46
C GLU A 416 23.57 1.23 -28.84
N GLU A 417 23.95 0.48 -27.80
CA GLU A 417 23.00 -0.29 -27.00
C GLU A 417 22.03 0.61 -26.22
N VAL A 418 22.53 1.66 -25.57
CA VAL A 418 21.69 2.64 -24.86
C VAL A 418 20.74 3.33 -25.82
N LYS A 419 21.20 3.71 -27.02
CA LYS A 419 20.36 4.32 -28.06
C LYS A 419 19.26 3.39 -28.55
N LYS A 420 19.54 2.08 -28.72
CA LYS A 420 18.51 1.07 -29.01
C LYS A 420 17.50 0.94 -27.87
N LYS A 421 17.94 0.91 -26.62
CA LYS A 421 17.04 0.87 -25.45
C LYS A 421 16.15 2.12 -25.39
N LEU A 422 16.72 3.29 -25.69
CA LEU A 422 15.99 4.56 -25.71
C LEU A 422 14.93 4.58 -26.82
N GLN A 423 15.24 4.08 -28.02
CA GLN A 423 14.27 3.90 -29.09
C GLN A 423 13.12 2.94 -28.72
N ILE A 424 13.41 1.85 -27.99
CA ILE A 424 12.37 0.93 -27.51
C ILE A 424 11.45 1.63 -26.49
N TYR A 425 12.01 2.40 -25.55
CA TYR A 425 11.20 3.14 -24.58
C TYR A 425 10.38 4.25 -25.24
N GLU A 426 10.91 4.92 -26.25
CA GLU A 426 10.18 5.92 -27.03
C GLU A 426 9.00 5.29 -27.80
N ALA A 427 9.23 4.13 -28.45
CA ALA A 427 8.16 3.39 -29.10
C ALA A 427 7.08 2.90 -28.12
N GLN A 428 7.48 2.51 -26.91
CA GLN A 428 6.55 2.10 -25.85
C GLN A 428 5.77 3.29 -25.29
N ALA A 429 6.42 4.44 -25.10
CA ALA A 429 5.76 5.67 -24.66
C ALA A 429 4.72 6.14 -25.69
N ASN A 430 5.04 6.09 -26.98
CA ASN A 430 4.10 6.44 -28.05
C ASN A 430 2.88 5.52 -28.06
N LYS A 431 3.07 4.20 -27.91
CA LYS A 431 1.94 3.25 -27.78
C LYS A 431 1.05 3.55 -26.56
N ASN A 432 1.65 3.96 -25.44
CA ASN A 432 0.89 4.32 -24.25
C ASN A 432 0.10 5.61 -24.47
N ILE A 433 0.68 6.60 -25.15
CA ILE A 433 -0.02 7.85 -25.54
C ILE A 433 -1.22 7.53 -26.44
N ASP A 434 -1.06 6.64 -27.42
CA ASP A 434 -2.17 6.22 -28.29
C ASP A 434 -3.30 5.55 -27.49
N SER A 435 -2.96 4.66 -26.55
CA SER A 435 -3.97 4.02 -25.67
C SER A 435 -4.66 5.01 -24.74
N ILE A 436 -3.94 6.03 -24.25
CA ILE A 436 -4.54 7.11 -23.45
C ILE A 436 -5.50 7.94 -24.32
N ASN A 437 -5.09 8.32 -25.53
CA ASN A 437 -5.95 9.07 -26.46
C ASN A 437 -7.23 8.31 -26.84
N GLU A 438 -7.15 6.98 -27.01
CA GLU A 438 -8.34 6.14 -27.21
C GLU A 438 -9.27 6.14 -26.00
N LYS A 439 -8.71 6.03 -24.79
CA LYS A 439 -9.50 6.09 -23.55
C LYS A 439 -10.12 7.47 -23.33
N GLU A 440 -9.42 8.55 -23.68
CA GLU A 440 -9.96 9.91 -23.63
C GLU A 440 -11.14 10.09 -24.59
N LYS A 441 -11.07 9.52 -25.81
CA LYS A 441 -12.23 9.51 -26.73
C LYS A 441 -13.44 8.77 -26.15
N ILE A 442 -13.22 7.64 -25.49
CA ILE A 442 -14.30 6.88 -24.83
C ILE A 442 -14.89 7.70 -23.67
N ILE A 443 -14.05 8.35 -22.87
CA ILE A 443 -14.50 9.22 -21.77
C ILE A 443 -15.35 10.38 -22.33
N GLU A 444 -14.94 10.99 -23.44
CA GLU A 444 -15.67 12.08 -24.06
C GLU A 444 -17.03 11.62 -24.63
N GLN A 445 -17.09 10.43 -25.22
CA GLN A 445 -18.35 9.80 -25.63
C GLN A 445 -19.29 9.58 -24.44
N LEU A 446 -18.80 8.99 -23.34
CA LEU A 446 -19.59 8.77 -22.13
C LEU A 446 -20.05 10.09 -21.49
N LYS A 447 -19.21 11.14 -21.49
CA LYS A 447 -19.60 12.47 -21.03
C LYS A 447 -20.73 13.06 -21.88
N SER A 448 -20.65 12.91 -23.21
CA SER A 448 -21.70 13.37 -24.12
C SER A 448 -23.02 12.63 -23.89
N GLU A 449 -22.97 11.32 -23.65
CA GLU A 449 -24.13 10.48 -23.36
C GLU A 449 -24.77 10.83 -22.01
N ILE A 450 -23.96 11.08 -20.98
CA ILE A 450 -24.42 11.62 -19.70
C ILE A 450 -25.08 13.00 -19.90
N GLY A 451 -24.54 13.85 -20.77
CA GLY A 451 -25.12 15.15 -21.11
C GLY A 451 -26.51 15.04 -21.76
N ILE A 452 -26.69 14.08 -22.66
CA ILE A 452 -27.98 13.77 -23.30
C ILE A 452 -28.98 13.26 -22.26
N LEU A 453 -28.58 12.30 -21.42
CA LEU A 453 -29.42 11.76 -20.36
C LEU A 453 -29.84 12.83 -19.34
N LYS A 454 -28.95 13.79 -19.06
CA LYS A 454 -29.24 14.93 -18.18
C LYS A 454 -30.23 15.91 -18.80
N SER A 455 -30.20 16.08 -20.12
CA SER A 455 -31.19 16.88 -20.86
C SER A 455 -32.56 16.20 -20.93
N CYS A 456 -32.62 14.87 -21.08
CA CYS A 456 -33.89 14.11 -20.98
C CYS A 456 -34.52 14.19 -19.58
N ARG A 457 -33.74 14.45 -18.54
CA ARG A 457 -34.24 14.63 -17.17
C ARG A 457 -34.92 16.00 -16.95
N GLN A 458 -34.64 17.00 -17.80
CA GLN A 458 -35.30 18.31 -17.73
C GLN A 458 -36.70 18.30 -18.38
N THR A 459 -37.05 17.29 -19.17
CA THR A 459 -38.44 17.15 -19.67
C THR A 459 -39.40 16.62 -18.61
N GLU A 460 -38.92 15.91 -17.58
CA GLU A 460 -39.76 15.43 -16.46
C GLU A 460 -40.27 16.57 -15.55
N THR A 461 -39.66 17.76 -15.58
CA THR A 461 -40.12 18.90 -14.77
C THR A 461 -41.38 19.56 -15.35
N LYS A 462 -41.63 19.45 -16.66
CA LYS A 462 -42.87 19.95 -17.28
C LYS A 462 -44.07 19.08 -16.95
N ASP A 463 -43.86 17.77 -16.82
CA ASP A 463 -44.90 16.83 -16.41
C ASP A 463 -45.20 16.97 -14.90
N SER A 464 -44.20 17.34 -14.08
CA SER A 464 -44.39 17.68 -12.67
C SER A 464 -45.30 18.90 -12.47
N GLU A 465 -45.13 19.95 -13.27
CA GLU A 465 -45.99 21.15 -13.21
C GLU A 465 -47.43 20.85 -13.66
N GLN A 466 -47.62 19.97 -14.65
CA GLN A 466 -48.95 19.48 -15.02
C GLN A 466 -49.60 18.64 -13.93
N ILE A 467 -48.84 17.78 -13.25
CA ILE A 467 -49.34 16.96 -12.14
C ILE A 467 -49.76 17.84 -10.96
N ASP A 468 -49.03 18.90 -10.65
CA ASP A 468 -49.40 19.82 -9.57
C ASP A 468 -50.62 20.68 -9.94
N SER A 469 -50.78 21.05 -11.21
CA SER A 469 -52.01 21.71 -11.69
C SER A 469 -53.25 20.79 -11.59
N LEU A 470 -53.10 19.52 -11.96
CA LEU A 470 -54.17 18.51 -11.87
C LEU A 470 -54.50 18.15 -10.42
N LYS A 471 -53.52 18.13 -9.52
CA LYS A 471 -53.75 17.94 -8.08
C LYS A 471 -54.56 19.08 -7.48
N ASN A 472 -54.23 20.32 -7.80
CA ASN A 472 -54.99 21.48 -7.33
C ASN A 472 -56.43 21.49 -7.85
N GLU A 473 -56.66 21.01 -9.07
CA GLU A 473 -58.01 20.89 -9.64
C GLU A 473 -58.82 19.74 -9.00
N ILE A 474 -58.17 18.62 -8.66
CA ILE A 474 -58.80 17.53 -7.90
C ILE A 474 -59.17 17.98 -6.48
N GLU A 475 -58.32 18.78 -5.82
CA GLU A 475 -58.59 19.33 -4.49
C GLU A 475 -59.77 20.32 -4.51
N TYR A 476 -59.81 21.20 -5.51
CA TYR A 476 -60.94 22.11 -5.73
C TYR A 476 -62.26 21.38 -6.02
N LEU A 477 -62.22 20.29 -6.80
CA LEU A 477 -63.40 19.46 -7.07
C LEU A 477 -63.84 18.66 -5.84
N LYS A 478 -62.90 18.25 -4.98
CA LYS A 478 -63.21 17.58 -3.71
C LYS A 478 -63.92 18.50 -2.72
N ASP A 479 -63.45 19.73 -2.59
CA ASP A 479 -64.08 20.73 -1.71
C ASP A 479 -65.48 21.10 -2.21
N ARG A 480 -65.66 21.18 -3.53
CA ARG A 480 -66.96 21.44 -4.15
C ARG A 480 -67.94 20.26 -4.03
N LEU A 481 -67.44 19.02 -4.02
CA LEU A 481 -68.28 17.82 -3.80
C LEU A 481 -68.69 17.70 -2.33
N ASN A 482 -67.77 17.98 -1.40
CA ASN A 482 -68.06 17.97 0.04
C ASN A 482 -69.02 19.11 0.44
N ALA A 483 -68.96 20.26 -0.23
CA ALA A 483 -69.94 21.34 -0.03
C ALA A 483 -71.34 21.02 -0.62
N ASN A 484 -71.45 20.04 -1.52
CA ASN A 484 -72.71 19.64 -2.17
C ASN A 484 -73.40 18.44 -1.50
N SER A 485 -72.74 17.73 -0.58
CA SER A 485 -73.30 16.58 0.14
C SER A 485 -74.11 16.95 1.40
N ASP A 486 -74.03 18.20 1.87
CA ASP A 486 -74.75 18.66 3.08
C ASP A 486 -76.02 19.51 2.80
N ILE A 487 -76.48 19.60 1.54
CA ILE A 487 -77.64 20.43 1.13
C ILE A 487 -78.85 19.61 0.64
N THR A 488 -78.83 18.27 0.73
CA THR A 488 -79.88 17.40 0.15
C THR A 488 -80.61 16.50 1.16
N TYR A 489 -80.87 17.01 2.37
CA TYR A 489 -81.75 16.33 3.35
C TYR A 489 -82.77 17.24 4.06
N ALA A 490 -83.05 18.44 3.52
CA ALA A 490 -83.93 19.42 4.18
C ALA A 490 -84.99 20.08 3.28
N GLU A 491 -85.42 19.45 2.18
CA GLU A 491 -86.57 19.90 1.39
C GLU A 491 -87.39 18.71 0.87
N ASN A 492 -88.34 18.22 1.68
CA ASN A 492 -89.45 17.38 1.19
C ASN A 492 -90.60 17.35 2.21
N GLU A 493 -91.13 18.53 2.55
CA GLU A 493 -92.41 18.62 3.27
C GLU A 493 -93.11 19.96 2.99
N THR A 494 -93.49 20.22 1.73
CA THR A 494 -94.48 21.26 1.39
C THR A 494 -95.25 20.94 0.10
N MET A 495 -96.50 20.50 0.32
CA MET A 495 -97.74 20.92 -0.36
C MET A 495 -97.94 20.70 -1.89
N SER A 496 -99.03 19.99 -2.21
CA SER A 496 -100.06 20.40 -3.19
C SER A 496 -101.30 19.47 -3.07
N THR A 497 -102.40 19.88 -2.43
CA THR A 497 -103.56 20.63 -2.98
C THR A 497 -104.40 19.90 -4.01
N SER A 498 -105.66 19.59 -3.66
CA SER A 498 -106.84 19.80 -4.52
C SER A 498 -108.12 19.74 -3.66
N THR A 499 -108.69 20.87 -3.23
CA THR A 499 -109.95 21.48 -3.73
C THR A 499 -111.06 20.46 -4.09
N ILE A 500 -112.20 20.47 -3.37
CA ILE A 500 -113.53 21.01 -3.78
C ILE A 500 -114.51 20.52 -2.68
N SER A 501 -115.58 21.16 -2.22
CA SER A 501 -116.13 22.52 -2.26
C SER A 501 -117.27 22.54 -1.22
N ARG A 502 -117.43 23.64 -0.48
CA ARG A 502 -118.53 23.91 0.45
C ARG A 502 -119.69 24.55 -0.34
N ALA A 503 -120.70 23.79 -0.76
CA ALA A 503 -121.91 24.36 -1.36
C ALA A 503 -123.14 23.43 -1.43
N ASP A 504 -123.37 22.48 -0.50
CA ASP A 504 -124.56 21.59 -0.61
C ASP A 504 -125.17 21.11 0.74
N GLU A 505 -125.10 21.93 1.79
CA GLU A 505 -125.74 21.64 3.09
C GLU A 505 -127.08 22.41 3.27
N GLY A 506 -127.48 23.25 2.30
CA GLY A 506 -128.60 24.20 2.43
C GLY A 506 -129.97 23.72 1.92
N ASN A 507 -130.05 22.61 1.16
CA ASN A 507 -131.30 22.14 0.53
C ASN A 507 -131.84 20.79 1.06
N ARG A 508 -131.23 20.20 2.09
CA ARG A 508 -131.67 18.90 2.66
C ARG A 508 -132.83 18.98 3.66
N LEU A 509 -133.28 20.18 4.02
CA LEU A 509 -134.40 20.39 4.96
C LEU A 509 -135.73 20.71 4.27
N LYS A 510 -135.82 20.58 2.93
CA LYS A 510 -137.05 20.83 2.16
C LYS A 510 -137.53 19.63 1.32
N GLU A 511 -137.07 18.42 1.65
CA GLU A 511 -137.44 17.16 0.96
C GLU A 511 -138.13 16.12 1.89
N LEU A 512 -138.48 16.52 3.12
CA LEU A 512 -139.09 15.61 4.11
C LEU A 512 -140.63 15.53 4.06
N GLU A 513 -141.27 16.24 3.13
CA GLU A 513 -142.73 16.15 2.85
C GLU A 513 -143.06 15.39 1.55
N GLY A 514 -142.12 14.59 1.02
CA GLY A 514 -142.33 13.74 -0.15
C GLY A 514 -143.02 12.40 0.19
N SER A 515 -144.06 12.06 -0.59
CA SER A 515 -144.80 10.78 -0.58
C SER A 515 -143.87 9.55 -0.56
N TRP A 516 -144.32 8.44 0.04
CA TRP A 516 -143.56 7.20 0.24
C TRP A 516 -142.85 6.64 -1.01
N GLU A 517 -143.37 6.94 -2.20
CA GLU A 517 -142.80 6.55 -3.49
C GLU A 517 -141.43 7.22 -3.75
N GLU A 518 -141.26 8.46 -3.31
CA GLU A 518 -140.00 9.22 -3.43
C GLU A 518 -138.93 8.68 -2.48
N ARG A 519 -139.32 8.18 -1.30
CA ARG A 519 -138.39 7.52 -0.35
C ARG A 519 -137.84 6.22 -0.91
N TYR A 520 -138.66 5.41 -1.58
CA TYR A 520 -138.22 4.15 -2.18
C TYR A 520 -137.31 4.39 -3.40
N GLY A 521 -137.62 5.40 -4.22
CA GLY A 521 -136.76 5.87 -5.31
C GLY A 521 -135.39 6.33 -4.80
N LYS A 522 -135.33 7.11 -3.72
CA LYS A 522 -134.08 7.56 -3.08
C LYS A 522 -133.29 6.38 -2.51
N LEU A 523 -133.93 5.37 -1.91
CA LEU A 523 -133.26 4.19 -1.37
C LEU A 523 -132.67 3.30 -2.48
N ARG A 524 -133.40 3.09 -3.59
CA ARG A 524 -132.88 2.36 -4.76
C ARG A 524 -131.70 3.10 -5.41
N SER A 525 -131.80 4.43 -5.52
CA SER A 525 -130.72 5.30 -6.00
C SER A 525 -129.49 5.21 -5.09
N LEU A 526 -129.69 5.19 -3.78
CA LEU A 526 -128.64 5.03 -2.78
C LEU A 526 -127.96 3.66 -2.92
N ALA A 527 -128.73 2.57 -3.08
CA ALA A 527 -128.18 1.23 -3.26
C ALA A 527 -127.35 1.11 -4.55
N ILE A 528 -127.79 1.74 -5.65
CA ILE A 528 -127.02 1.80 -6.91
C ILE A 528 -125.75 2.64 -6.71
N LYS A 529 -125.85 3.80 -6.04
CA LYS A 529 -124.67 4.64 -5.72
C LYS A 529 -123.69 3.90 -4.81
N LEU A 530 -124.16 3.14 -3.82
CA LEU A 530 -123.33 2.33 -2.95
C LEU A 530 -122.68 1.17 -3.72
N LYS A 531 -123.41 0.50 -4.63
CA LYS A 531 -122.85 -0.53 -5.51
C LYS A 531 -121.81 0.04 -6.48
N GLY A 532 -122.05 1.23 -7.03
CA GLY A 532 -121.09 1.98 -7.84
C GLY A 532 -119.83 2.32 -7.04
N LYS A 533 -120.02 2.85 -5.83
CA LYS A 533 -118.93 3.18 -4.90
C LYS A 533 -118.14 1.96 -4.46
N ILE A 534 -118.78 0.82 -4.21
CA ILE A 534 -118.09 -0.45 -3.92
C ILE A 534 -117.29 -0.94 -5.13
N ARG A 535 -117.81 -0.77 -6.35
CA ARG A 535 -117.09 -1.16 -7.58
C ARG A 535 -115.90 -0.25 -7.84
N GLU A 536 -116.04 1.05 -7.62
CA GLU A 536 -114.95 2.03 -7.67
C GLU A 536 -113.91 1.77 -6.59
N GLN A 537 -114.35 1.49 -5.35
CA GLN A 537 -113.46 1.11 -4.26
C GLN A 537 -112.70 -0.19 -4.58
N ASN A 538 -113.36 -1.22 -5.12
CA ASN A 538 -112.68 -2.44 -5.57
C ASN A 538 -111.70 -2.18 -6.73
N SER A 539 -112.05 -1.30 -7.67
CA SER A 539 -111.15 -0.91 -8.75
C SER A 539 -109.92 -0.16 -8.21
N SER A 540 -110.11 0.77 -7.28
CA SER A 540 -109.02 1.47 -6.57
C SER A 540 -108.15 0.50 -5.78
N LEU A 541 -108.75 -0.47 -5.08
CA LEU A 541 -108.02 -1.50 -4.32
C LEU A 541 -107.18 -2.39 -5.23
N THR A 542 -107.69 -2.72 -6.41
CA THR A 542 -106.94 -3.49 -7.44
C THR A 542 -105.79 -2.66 -8.03
N ILE A 543 -106.00 -1.36 -8.26
CA ILE A 543 -104.94 -0.44 -8.72
C ILE A 543 -103.85 -0.33 -7.65
N HIS A 544 -104.22 -0.11 -6.39
CA HIS A 544 -103.27 -0.05 -5.28
C HIS A 544 -102.53 -1.38 -5.05
N GLN A 545 -103.17 -2.54 -5.25
CA GLN A 545 -102.48 -3.83 -5.23
C GLN A 545 -101.42 -3.94 -6.32
N LYS A 546 -101.73 -3.52 -7.56
CA LYS A 546 -100.75 -3.50 -8.65
C LYS A 546 -99.60 -2.52 -8.39
N GLU A 547 -99.90 -1.32 -7.90
CA GLU A 547 -98.88 -0.34 -7.50
C GLU A 547 -97.97 -0.90 -6.40
N ASN A 548 -98.53 -1.62 -5.43
CA ASN A 548 -97.75 -2.25 -4.35
C ASN A 548 -96.88 -3.41 -4.87
N ASP A 549 -97.38 -4.21 -5.83
CA ASP A 549 -96.59 -5.25 -6.51
C ASP A 549 -95.44 -4.65 -7.35
N ASP A 550 -95.65 -3.50 -7.98
CA ASP A 550 -94.60 -2.82 -8.73
C ASP A 550 -93.58 -2.14 -7.80
N LEU A 551 -94.01 -1.58 -6.68
CA LEU A 551 -93.13 -1.04 -5.64
C LEU A 551 -92.28 -2.13 -5.00
N THR A 552 -92.85 -3.30 -4.69
CA THR A 552 -92.11 -4.43 -4.14
C THR A 552 -91.08 -4.98 -5.13
N LYS A 553 -91.42 -5.06 -6.43
CA LYS A 553 -90.43 -5.42 -7.48
C LYS A 553 -89.32 -4.38 -7.61
N LYS A 554 -89.62 -3.08 -7.59
CA LYS A 554 -88.61 -2.01 -7.61
C LYS A 554 -87.72 -2.06 -6.38
N LEU A 555 -88.28 -2.34 -5.21
CA LEU A 555 -87.52 -2.48 -3.96
C LEU A 555 -86.58 -3.69 -4.02
N ALA A 556 -87.04 -4.83 -4.57
CA ALA A 556 -86.19 -6.00 -4.78
C ALA A 556 -85.06 -5.74 -5.80
N ALA A 557 -85.35 -5.03 -6.89
CA ALA A 557 -84.34 -4.63 -7.87
C ALA A 557 -83.29 -3.69 -7.25
N ASN A 558 -83.73 -2.67 -6.50
CA ASN A 558 -82.84 -1.75 -5.78
C ASN A 558 -81.98 -2.48 -4.74
N MET A 559 -82.52 -3.47 -4.04
CA MET A 559 -81.76 -4.30 -3.10
C MET A 559 -80.63 -5.06 -3.81
N SER A 560 -80.91 -5.63 -4.98
CA SER A 560 -79.88 -6.29 -5.80
C SER A 560 -78.83 -5.30 -6.30
N THR A 561 -79.23 -4.09 -6.73
CA THR A 561 -78.27 -3.04 -7.11
C THR A 561 -77.40 -2.60 -5.95
N ILE A 562 -77.97 -2.44 -4.75
CA ILE A 562 -77.20 -2.09 -3.53
C ILE A 562 -76.20 -3.19 -3.19
N GLN A 563 -76.58 -4.47 -3.28
CA GLN A 563 -75.65 -5.58 -3.06
C GLN A 563 -74.48 -5.59 -4.06
N ILE A 564 -74.74 -5.31 -5.34
CA ILE A 564 -73.69 -5.20 -6.36
C ILE A 564 -72.76 -4.03 -6.03
N LEU A 565 -73.31 -2.85 -5.73
CA LEU A 565 -72.52 -1.68 -5.35
C LEU A 565 -71.69 -1.91 -4.09
N GLN A 566 -72.22 -2.61 -3.08
CA GLN A 566 -71.46 -3.00 -1.89
C GLN A 566 -70.28 -3.92 -2.23
N SER A 567 -70.50 -4.94 -3.07
CA SER A 567 -69.41 -5.83 -3.49
C SER A 567 -68.32 -5.10 -4.28
N GLU A 568 -68.68 -4.07 -5.03
CA GLU A 568 -67.75 -3.24 -5.81
C GLU A 568 -66.99 -2.23 -4.94
N ILE A 569 -67.63 -1.71 -3.89
CA ILE A 569 -66.97 -0.92 -2.83
C ILE A 569 -65.94 -1.79 -2.10
N ASP A 570 -66.31 -2.99 -1.66
CA ASP A 570 -65.41 -3.90 -0.94
C ASP A 570 -64.20 -4.28 -1.81
N ARG A 571 -64.46 -4.56 -3.10
CA ARG A 571 -63.40 -4.80 -4.07
C ARG A 571 -62.46 -3.59 -4.23
N SER A 572 -63.01 -2.40 -4.39
CA SER A 572 -62.23 -1.16 -4.53
C SER A 572 -61.42 -0.85 -3.27
N GLN A 573 -61.95 -1.16 -2.08
CA GLN A 573 -61.24 -1.02 -0.82
C GLN A 573 -60.05 -1.99 -0.71
N ASN A 574 -60.22 -3.24 -1.14
CA ASN A 574 -59.13 -4.22 -1.20
C ASN A 574 -58.03 -3.79 -2.18
N GLU A 575 -58.41 -3.34 -3.39
CA GLU A 575 -57.46 -2.84 -4.38
C GLU A 575 -56.71 -1.58 -3.89
N LEU A 576 -57.39 -0.68 -3.17
CA LEU A 576 -56.78 0.49 -2.52
C LEU A 576 -55.78 0.06 -1.42
N HIS A 577 -56.14 -0.93 -0.61
CA HIS A 577 -55.25 -1.46 0.42
C HIS A 577 -53.98 -2.07 -0.18
N ASP A 578 -54.12 -2.85 -1.25
CA ASP A 578 -52.99 -3.43 -1.97
C ASP A 578 -52.10 -2.38 -2.62
N CYS A 579 -52.69 -1.34 -3.21
CA CYS A 579 -51.93 -0.21 -3.74
C CYS A 579 -51.17 0.53 -2.63
N LYS A 580 -51.78 0.77 -1.46
CA LYS A 580 -51.10 1.37 -0.30
C LYS A 580 -49.95 0.50 0.20
N LYS A 581 -50.12 -0.82 0.23
CA LYS A 581 -49.07 -1.78 0.61
C LYS A 581 -47.89 -1.72 -0.37
N LYS A 582 -48.16 -1.69 -1.68
CA LYS A 582 -47.12 -1.54 -2.72
C LYS A 582 -46.41 -0.19 -2.61
N CYS A 583 -47.13 0.91 -2.38
CA CYS A 583 -46.52 2.24 -2.20
C CYS A 583 -45.55 2.26 -1.02
N ARG A 584 -45.95 1.71 0.15
CA ARG A 584 -45.04 1.58 1.30
C ARG A 584 -43.81 0.73 0.99
N GLN A 585 -43.97 -0.38 0.28
CA GLN A 585 -42.84 -1.20 -0.15
C GLN A 585 -41.87 -0.45 -1.08
N TYR A 586 -42.38 0.40 -1.99
CA TYR A 586 -41.54 1.22 -2.84
C TYR A 586 -40.87 2.36 -2.06
N GLU A 587 -41.54 2.96 -1.08
CA GLU A 587 -40.95 3.94 -0.15
C GLU A 587 -39.82 3.34 0.68
N ASP A 588 -40.04 2.15 1.27
CA ASP A 588 -39.01 1.43 2.03
C ASP A 588 -37.80 1.11 1.14
N ARG A 589 -38.02 0.64 -0.10
CA ARG A 589 -36.95 0.38 -1.07
C ARG A 589 -36.20 1.64 -1.48
N LEU A 590 -36.90 2.75 -1.68
CA LEU A 590 -36.28 4.04 -1.98
C LEU A 590 -35.43 4.53 -0.81
N SER A 591 -35.89 4.32 0.43
CA SER A 591 -35.12 4.62 1.63
C SER A 591 -33.85 3.78 1.72
N THR A 592 -33.94 2.46 1.50
CA THR A 592 -32.76 1.59 1.53
C THR A 592 -31.75 1.95 0.43
N ILE A 593 -32.22 2.25 -0.78
CA ILE A 593 -31.34 2.71 -1.88
C ILE A 593 -30.71 4.07 -1.55
N GLY A 594 -31.45 4.99 -0.93
CA GLY A 594 -30.93 6.28 -0.47
C GLY A 594 -29.82 6.13 0.57
N ASP A 595 -29.97 5.19 1.50
CA ASP A 595 -28.95 4.86 2.50
C ASP A 595 -27.71 4.21 1.85
N GLU A 596 -27.91 3.31 0.89
CA GLU A 596 -26.82 2.68 0.12
C GLU A 596 -26.03 3.70 -0.71
N ILE A 597 -26.72 4.63 -1.39
CA ILE A 597 -26.09 5.75 -2.12
C ILE A 597 -25.28 6.62 -1.15
N SER A 598 -25.80 6.88 0.04
CA SER A 598 -25.09 7.67 1.05
C SER A 598 -23.84 6.95 1.56
N ARG A 599 -23.92 5.64 1.82
CA ARG A 599 -22.76 4.81 2.21
C ARG A 599 -21.70 4.76 1.12
N THR A 600 -22.10 4.50 -0.12
CA THR A 600 -21.16 4.46 -1.26
C THR A 600 -20.51 5.81 -1.52
N LYS A 601 -21.23 6.92 -1.35
CA LYS A 601 -20.65 8.27 -1.44
C LYS A 601 -19.59 8.54 -0.38
N VAL A 602 -19.81 8.10 0.86
CA VAL A 602 -18.82 8.21 1.94
C VAL A 602 -17.60 7.32 1.66
N GLN A 603 -17.81 6.10 1.16
CA GLN A 603 -16.70 5.22 0.76
C GLN A 603 -15.89 5.81 -0.40
N LEU A 604 -16.54 6.41 -1.39
CA LEU A 604 -15.88 7.07 -2.52
C LEU A 604 -14.99 8.22 -2.03
N ALA A 605 -15.51 9.07 -1.15
CA ALA A 605 -14.74 10.18 -0.57
C ALA A 605 -13.51 9.69 0.22
N SER A 606 -13.65 8.61 0.99
CA SER A 606 -12.52 7.99 1.69
C SER A 606 -11.48 7.41 0.72
N LYS A 607 -11.92 6.84 -0.40
CA LYS A 607 -11.02 6.32 -1.44
C LYS A 607 -10.30 7.45 -2.18
N ASP A 608 -10.97 8.56 -2.45
CA ASP A 608 -10.35 9.75 -3.05
C ASP A 608 -9.28 10.34 -2.12
N GLU A 609 -9.53 10.39 -0.80
CA GLU A 609 -8.53 10.84 0.18
C GLU A 609 -7.31 9.88 0.24
N GLN A 610 -7.53 8.56 0.15
CA GLN A 610 -6.44 7.57 0.02
C GLN A 610 -5.63 7.79 -1.26
N VAL A 611 -6.29 8.08 -2.39
CA VAL A 611 -5.62 8.38 -3.66
C VAL A 611 -4.77 9.64 -3.55
N ASP A 612 -5.25 10.69 -2.89
CA ASP A 612 -4.49 11.92 -2.69
C ASP A 612 -3.32 11.74 -1.71
N GLN A 613 -3.47 10.90 -0.69
CA GLN A 613 -2.37 10.49 0.19
C GLN A 613 -1.26 9.76 -0.60
N LEU A 614 -1.65 8.77 -1.42
CA LEU A 614 -0.70 8.00 -2.25
C LEU A 614 -0.03 8.88 -3.30
N LYS A 615 -0.73 9.85 -3.90
CA LYS A 615 -0.11 10.82 -4.81
C LYS A 615 0.96 11.66 -4.12
N LYS A 616 0.71 12.12 -2.89
CA LYS A 616 1.71 12.86 -2.10
C LYS A 616 2.92 11.99 -1.80
N GLU A 617 2.71 10.73 -1.41
CA GLU A 617 3.79 9.77 -1.14
C GLU A 617 4.64 9.46 -2.39
N ILE A 618 4.00 9.32 -3.56
CA ILE A 618 4.71 9.17 -4.83
C ILE A 618 5.56 10.40 -5.13
N GLU A 619 5.05 11.62 -4.90
CA GLU A 619 5.82 12.84 -5.15
C GLU A 619 6.99 13.00 -4.17
N THR A 620 6.83 12.62 -2.89
CA THR A 620 7.95 12.60 -1.93
C THR A 620 9.00 11.57 -2.31
N LEU A 621 8.60 10.34 -2.67
CA LEU A 621 9.53 9.30 -3.13
C LEU A 621 10.26 9.72 -4.41
N LYS A 622 9.59 10.45 -5.30
CA LYS A 622 10.20 10.99 -6.53
C LYS A 622 11.24 12.07 -6.22
N ALA A 623 10.97 12.95 -5.25
CA ALA A 623 11.93 13.93 -4.77
C ALA A 623 13.15 13.26 -4.11
N GLU A 624 12.94 12.26 -3.26
CA GLU A 624 14.02 11.47 -2.63
C GLU A 624 14.84 10.68 -3.65
N LYS A 625 14.20 10.13 -4.69
CA LYS A 625 14.92 9.50 -5.80
C LYS A 625 15.81 10.49 -6.55
N GLN A 626 15.35 11.73 -6.74
CA GLN A 626 16.15 12.76 -7.39
C GLN A 626 17.35 13.19 -6.52
N THR A 627 17.18 13.32 -5.20
CA THR A 627 18.28 13.67 -4.30
C THR A 627 19.32 12.54 -4.20
N THR A 628 18.88 11.29 -4.15
CA THR A 628 19.77 10.11 -4.15
C THR A 628 20.55 9.97 -5.46
N GLU A 629 19.93 10.21 -6.63
CA GLU A 629 20.65 10.24 -7.91
C GLU A 629 21.65 11.41 -7.99
N ASN A 630 21.32 12.58 -7.44
CA ASN A 630 22.26 13.69 -7.35
C ASN A 630 23.47 13.35 -6.44
N TRP A 631 23.23 12.71 -5.30
CA TRP A 631 24.29 12.21 -4.41
C TRP A 631 25.18 11.16 -5.10
N LYS A 632 24.57 10.22 -5.83
CA LYS A 632 25.28 9.21 -6.60
C LYS A 632 26.18 9.84 -7.67
N LYS A 633 25.70 10.88 -8.38
CA LYS A 633 26.52 11.66 -9.32
C LYS A 633 27.69 12.35 -8.62
N GLN A 634 27.48 12.96 -7.46
CA GLN A 634 28.56 13.60 -6.69
C GLN A 634 29.60 12.58 -6.20
N ILE A 635 29.16 11.45 -5.65
CA ILE A 635 30.06 10.37 -5.21
C ILE A 635 30.83 9.79 -6.40
N SER A 636 30.15 9.54 -7.53
CA SER A 636 30.80 9.07 -8.74
C SER A 636 31.86 10.05 -9.25
N GLY A 637 31.60 11.36 -9.18
CA GLY A 637 32.58 12.40 -9.47
C GLY A 637 33.79 12.36 -8.53
N LYS A 638 33.56 12.26 -7.21
CA LYS A 638 34.63 12.13 -6.20
C LYS A 638 35.46 10.85 -6.37
N ILE A 639 34.82 9.72 -6.71
CA ILE A 639 35.52 8.47 -7.00
C ILE A 639 36.41 8.66 -8.24
N GLN A 640 35.93 9.36 -9.27
CA GLN A 640 36.72 9.60 -10.48
C GLN A 640 37.93 10.51 -10.20
N THR A 641 37.80 11.53 -9.35
CA THR A 641 38.94 12.38 -8.96
C THR A 641 39.95 11.60 -8.13
N LEU A 642 39.51 10.84 -7.13
CA LEU A 642 40.39 9.99 -6.32
C LEU A 642 41.09 8.92 -7.15
N ARG A 643 40.42 8.33 -8.16
CA ARG A 643 41.07 7.41 -9.10
C ARG A 643 42.19 8.09 -9.87
N ARG A 644 41.95 9.29 -10.42
CA ARG A 644 43.00 10.06 -11.11
C ARG A 644 44.17 10.41 -10.20
N GLU A 645 43.90 10.77 -8.94
CA GLU A 645 44.94 11.04 -7.94
C GLU A 645 45.77 9.79 -7.60
N VAL A 646 45.13 8.62 -7.45
CA VAL A 646 45.82 7.34 -7.24
C VAL A 646 46.66 6.96 -8.46
N GLU A 647 46.13 7.15 -9.68
CA GLU A 647 46.88 6.92 -10.93
C GLU A 647 48.12 7.82 -10.99
N ALA A 648 47.97 9.12 -10.69
CA ALA A 648 49.07 10.09 -10.67
C ALA A 648 50.12 9.72 -9.60
N ASN A 649 49.69 9.36 -8.40
CA ASN A 649 50.59 8.91 -7.33
C ASN A 649 51.33 7.62 -7.70
N ASN A 650 50.69 6.69 -8.42
CA ASN A 650 51.35 5.48 -8.89
C ASN A 650 52.41 5.77 -9.95
N VAL A 651 52.18 6.74 -10.84
CA VAL A 651 53.20 7.20 -11.81
C VAL A 651 54.39 7.82 -11.07
N LEU A 652 54.12 8.73 -10.12
CA LEU A 652 55.19 9.34 -9.30
C LEU A 652 55.96 8.29 -8.49
N LYS A 653 55.28 7.29 -7.94
CA LYS A 653 55.92 6.18 -7.23
C LYS A 653 56.88 5.40 -8.15
N LYS A 654 56.46 5.09 -9.38
CA LYS A 654 57.31 4.42 -10.37
C LYS A 654 58.51 5.27 -10.77
N GLU A 655 58.35 6.59 -10.90
CA GLU A 655 59.47 7.51 -11.15
C GLU A 655 60.47 7.52 -9.99
N PHE A 656 59.99 7.56 -8.73
CA PHE A 656 60.88 7.47 -7.58
C PHE A 656 61.55 6.11 -7.47
N GLU A 657 60.85 5.01 -7.74
CA GLU A 657 61.45 3.66 -7.80
C GLU A 657 62.53 3.59 -8.89
N ALA A 658 62.31 4.19 -10.06
CA ALA A 658 63.31 4.28 -11.13
C ALA A 658 64.52 5.14 -10.75
N GLN A 659 64.30 6.28 -10.09
CA GLN A 659 65.39 7.13 -9.58
C GLN A 659 66.21 6.40 -8.50
N ILE A 660 65.57 5.69 -7.58
CA ILE A 660 66.24 4.86 -6.57
C ILE A 660 67.08 3.77 -7.25
N ALA A 661 66.53 3.09 -8.25
CA ALA A 661 67.27 2.06 -9.00
C ALA A 661 68.50 2.64 -9.73
N LYS A 662 68.38 3.82 -10.34
CA LYS A 662 69.49 4.51 -10.98
C LYS A 662 70.58 4.91 -9.98
N LEU A 663 70.20 5.53 -8.87
CA LEU A 663 71.14 5.90 -7.80
C LEU A 663 71.84 4.68 -7.20
N ALA A 664 71.12 3.55 -7.04
CA ALA A 664 71.72 2.30 -6.58
C ALA A 664 72.78 1.78 -7.57
N SER A 665 72.50 1.80 -8.88
CA SER A 665 73.46 1.43 -9.91
C SER A 665 74.68 2.36 -9.96
N ASP A 666 74.47 3.67 -9.81
CA ASP A 666 75.56 4.66 -9.79
C ASP A 666 76.44 4.48 -8.55
N LEU A 667 75.83 4.16 -7.40
CA LEU A 667 76.56 3.89 -6.15
C LEU A 667 77.37 2.60 -6.25
N GLU A 668 76.83 1.55 -6.87
CA GLU A 668 77.56 0.30 -7.14
C GLU A 668 78.75 0.53 -8.09
N ALA A 669 78.57 1.34 -9.15
CA ALA A 669 79.65 1.70 -10.06
C ALA A 669 80.77 2.48 -9.34
N LYS A 670 80.40 3.46 -8.49
CA LYS A 670 81.37 4.21 -7.68
C LYS A 670 82.08 3.34 -6.65
N GLU A 671 81.40 2.35 -6.09
CA GLU A 671 82.02 1.39 -5.18
C GLU A 671 83.06 0.51 -5.91
N GLN A 672 82.79 0.12 -7.16
CA GLN A 672 83.75 -0.60 -7.99
C GLN A 672 84.95 0.26 -8.38
N GLU A 673 84.74 1.52 -8.76
CA GLU A 673 85.83 2.49 -9.02
C GLU A 673 86.71 2.68 -7.78
N LEU A 674 86.10 2.89 -6.61
CA LEU A 674 86.83 3.05 -5.35
C LEU A 674 87.64 1.79 -5.00
N LYS A 675 87.12 0.59 -5.25
CA LYS A 675 87.87 -0.67 -5.06
C LYS A 675 89.10 -0.73 -5.95
N LEU A 676 88.99 -0.34 -7.23
CA LEU A 676 90.14 -0.28 -8.14
C LEU A 676 91.18 0.75 -7.68
N GLU A 677 90.74 1.91 -7.20
CA GLU A 677 91.63 2.96 -6.69
C GLU A 677 92.34 2.56 -5.39
N VAL A 678 91.64 1.87 -4.48
CA VAL A 678 92.25 1.26 -3.29
C VAL A 678 93.30 0.22 -3.65
N GLU A 679 93.06 -0.60 -4.68
CA GLU A 679 94.02 -1.62 -5.15
C GLU A 679 95.25 -0.97 -5.79
N SER A 680 95.06 0.11 -6.56
CA SER A 680 96.14 0.94 -7.11
C SER A 680 97.00 1.56 -6.00
N HIS A 681 96.38 2.15 -4.98
CA HIS A 681 97.08 2.72 -3.83
C HIS A 681 97.88 1.69 -3.02
N LYS A 682 97.38 0.45 -2.87
CA LYS A 682 98.16 -0.64 -2.26
C LYS A 682 99.42 -0.96 -3.06
N GLN A 683 99.33 -0.98 -4.39
CA GLN A 683 100.48 -1.22 -5.27
C GLN A 683 101.50 -0.08 -5.18
N THR A 684 101.05 1.17 -5.17
CA THR A 684 101.94 2.34 -5.00
C THR A 684 102.63 2.34 -3.64
N LYS A 685 101.89 2.00 -2.57
CA LYS A 685 102.45 1.88 -1.21
C LYS A 685 103.53 0.81 -1.13
N HIS A 686 103.34 -0.34 -1.78
CA HIS A 686 104.33 -1.42 -1.82
C HIS A 686 105.64 -1.01 -2.51
N LEU A 687 105.54 -0.25 -3.62
CA LEU A 687 106.70 0.31 -4.33
C LEU A 687 107.43 1.39 -3.51
N LEU A 688 106.68 2.19 -2.74
CA LEU A 688 107.25 3.21 -1.85
C LEU A 688 108.00 2.59 -0.66
N GLU A 689 107.51 1.47 -0.11
CA GLU A 689 108.18 0.70 0.94
C GLU A 689 109.48 0.04 0.45
N GLN A 690 109.53 -0.41 -0.81
CA GLN A 690 110.78 -0.89 -1.43
C GLN A 690 111.81 0.24 -1.61
N SER A 691 111.38 1.42 -2.06
CA SER A 691 112.24 2.59 -2.25
C SER A 691 112.72 3.22 -0.92
N SER A 692 111.88 3.24 0.12
CA SER A 692 112.24 3.78 1.43
C SER A 692 113.32 2.96 2.16
N ASN A 693 113.46 1.67 1.87
CA ASN A 693 114.47 0.82 2.50
C ASN A 693 115.88 1.04 1.93
N GLU A 694 116.01 1.58 0.71
CA GLU A 694 117.31 1.87 0.09
C GLU A 694 117.92 3.21 0.54
N CYS A 695 117.10 4.16 1.02
CA CYS A 695 117.55 5.52 1.34
C CYS A 695 118.09 5.71 2.78
N ARG A 696 117.98 4.71 3.67
CA ARG A 696 118.31 4.85 5.11
C ARG A 696 119.79 4.67 5.49
N LYS A 697 120.74 4.75 4.55
CA LYS A 697 122.19 4.78 4.85
C LYS A 697 122.75 6.16 4.50
N ASN A 698 122.94 7.03 5.51
CA ASN A 698 124.17 7.83 5.74
C ASN A 698 123.96 9.01 6.74
N THR A 699 124.85 9.02 7.74
CA THR A 699 125.40 10.11 8.59
C THR A 699 124.50 10.95 9.54
N VAL A 700 124.75 10.80 10.85
CA VAL A 700 123.89 11.12 12.01
C VAL A 700 123.77 12.60 12.40
N LEU A 701 124.78 13.46 12.19
CA LEU A 701 124.75 14.83 12.75
C LEU A 701 123.99 15.86 11.89
N SER A 702 123.94 15.67 10.56
CA SER A 702 123.04 16.47 9.71
C SER A 702 121.59 15.98 9.79
N LEU A 703 121.42 14.68 10.10
CA LEU A 703 120.12 14.07 10.37
C LEU A 703 119.50 14.66 11.62
N GLU A 704 120.23 14.83 12.73
CA GLU A 704 119.63 15.39 13.95
C GLU A 704 119.12 16.83 13.75
N MET A 705 119.87 17.69 13.06
CA MET A 705 119.44 19.08 12.83
C MET A 705 118.33 19.17 11.78
N GLN A 706 118.40 18.37 10.72
CA GLN A 706 117.33 18.24 9.73
C GLN A 706 116.09 17.56 10.32
N ASP A 707 116.24 16.64 11.27
CA ASP A 707 115.14 15.96 11.98
C ASP A 707 114.50 16.90 12.99
N TYR A 708 115.23 17.81 13.63
CA TYR A 708 114.62 18.86 14.44
C TYR A 708 113.85 19.86 13.58
N GLU A 709 114.39 20.33 12.45
CA GLU A 709 113.66 21.22 11.53
C GLU A 709 112.47 20.52 10.84
N ARG A 710 112.63 19.24 10.48
CA ARG A 710 111.57 18.40 9.88
C ARG A 710 110.51 18.06 10.92
N SER A 711 110.88 17.78 12.17
CA SER A 711 109.97 17.61 13.30
C SER A 711 109.23 18.91 13.64
N GLN A 712 109.88 20.07 13.55
CA GLN A 712 109.21 21.36 13.75
C GLN A 712 108.23 21.68 12.62
N LYS A 713 108.61 21.43 11.36
CA LYS A 713 107.69 21.59 10.20
C LYS A 713 106.57 20.55 10.21
N GLU A 714 106.83 19.32 10.66
CA GLU A 714 105.81 18.29 10.81
C GLU A 714 104.86 18.59 11.95
N THR A 715 105.35 19.09 13.09
CA THR A 715 104.48 19.52 14.19
C THR A 715 103.66 20.75 13.80
N ALA A 716 104.22 21.71 13.05
CA ALA A 716 103.46 22.83 12.48
C ALA A 716 102.40 22.37 11.48
N LYS A 717 102.74 21.47 10.54
CA LYS A 717 101.77 20.88 9.60
C LYS A 717 100.71 20.02 10.30
N LYS A 718 101.07 19.30 11.37
CA LYS A 718 100.12 18.55 12.20
C LYS A 718 99.19 19.50 12.94
N LEU A 719 99.71 20.62 13.45
CA LEU A 719 98.91 21.64 14.11
C LEU A 719 97.96 22.34 13.11
N GLU A 720 98.41 22.63 11.89
CA GLU A 720 97.59 23.22 10.82
C GLU A 720 96.53 22.24 10.31
N LYS A 721 96.87 20.95 10.17
CA LYS A 721 95.89 19.89 9.88
C LYS A 721 94.86 19.74 10.99
N GLN A 722 95.30 19.73 12.25
CA GLN A 722 94.40 19.71 13.41
C GLN A 722 93.52 20.96 13.47
N GLN A 723 94.05 22.13 13.11
CA GLN A 723 93.28 23.37 13.02
C GLN A 723 92.22 23.28 11.93
N ASN A 724 92.58 22.74 10.75
CA ASN A 724 91.66 22.52 9.63
C ASN A 724 90.58 21.47 9.96
N GLU A 725 90.95 20.40 10.66
CA GLU A 725 90.01 19.41 11.20
C GLU A 725 89.07 20.04 12.22
N ILE A 726 89.56 20.91 13.12
CA ILE A 726 88.73 21.65 14.07
C ILE A 726 87.75 22.57 13.35
N THR A 727 88.17 23.29 12.31
CA THR A 727 87.25 24.12 11.50
C THR A 727 86.23 23.29 10.73
N ASN A 728 86.65 22.14 10.17
CA ASN A 728 85.72 21.24 9.49
C ASN A 728 84.70 20.65 10.45
N LEU A 729 85.13 20.19 11.64
CA LEU A 729 84.24 19.70 12.68
C LEU A 729 83.31 20.81 13.20
N LYS A 730 83.78 22.06 13.33
CA LYS A 730 82.91 23.20 13.66
C LYS A 730 81.84 23.45 12.59
N ASN A 731 82.23 23.46 11.31
CA ASN A 731 81.27 23.63 10.21
C ASN A 731 80.27 22.47 10.14
N GLN A 732 80.73 21.24 10.42
CA GLN A 732 79.87 20.07 10.52
C GLN A 732 78.88 20.21 11.67
N ILE A 733 79.33 20.63 12.85
CA ILE A 733 78.45 20.90 14.01
C ILE A 733 77.41 21.98 13.67
N GLU A 734 77.81 23.06 12.99
CA GLU A 734 76.87 24.13 12.62
C GLU A 734 75.82 23.65 11.60
N SER A 735 76.23 22.86 10.61
CA SER A 735 75.29 22.24 9.65
C SER A 735 74.34 21.25 10.34
N GLN A 736 74.84 20.46 11.30
CA GLN A 736 74.05 19.53 12.10
C GLN A 736 73.08 20.28 13.02
N LYS A 737 73.48 21.44 13.54
CA LYS A 737 72.61 22.30 14.36
C LYS A 737 71.48 22.90 13.53
N SER A 738 71.76 23.30 12.28
CA SER A 738 70.75 23.75 11.32
C SER A 738 69.75 22.63 10.99
N THR A 739 70.22 21.41 10.73
CA THR A 739 69.32 20.28 10.46
C THR A 739 68.51 19.87 11.69
N ILE A 740 69.10 19.89 12.89
CA ILE A 740 68.35 19.66 14.15
C ILE A 740 67.24 20.70 14.33
N ASN A 741 67.50 21.98 14.03
CA ASN A 741 66.48 23.02 14.13
C ASN A 741 65.36 22.82 13.10
N ALA A 742 65.70 22.48 11.85
CA ALA A 742 64.70 22.17 10.83
C ALA A 742 63.83 20.95 11.22
N LEU A 743 64.43 19.90 11.78
CA LEU A 743 63.70 18.73 12.27
C LEU A 743 62.81 19.05 13.48
N ARG A 744 63.24 19.96 14.38
CA ARG A 744 62.40 20.43 15.49
C ARG A 744 61.19 21.22 15.00
N GLU A 745 61.38 22.11 14.03
CA GLU A 745 60.29 22.86 13.38
C GLU A 745 59.29 21.89 12.73
N GLN A 746 59.80 20.87 12.04
CA GLN A 746 58.99 19.86 11.37
C GLN A 746 58.22 19.00 12.38
N ASN A 747 58.83 18.60 13.50
CA ASN A 747 58.13 17.88 14.58
C ASN A 747 57.03 18.73 15.20
N LYS A 748 57.26 20.04 15.40
CA LYS A 748 56.24 20.95 15.92
C LYS A 748 55.02 21.04 14.99
N LEU A 749 55.23 21.17 13.68
CA LEU A 749 54.14 21.17 12.69
C LEU A 749 53.39 19.83 12.65
N LEU A 750 54.09 18.71 12.82
CA LEU A 750 53.46 17.39 12.89
C LEU A 750 52.62 17.23 14.17
N GLU A 751 53.08 17.74 15.32
CA GLU A 751 52.31 17.75 16.56
C GLU A 751 51.03 18.61 16.46
N GLU A 752 51.14 19.81 15.87
CA GLU A 752 49.99 20.67 15.60
C GLU A 752 48.97 19.97 14.69
N ARG A 753 49.43 19.34 13.60
CA ARG A 753 48.57 18.56 12.69
C ARG A 753 47.93 17.35 13.37
N ILE A 754 48.65 16.66 14.26
CA ILE A 754 48.08 15.55 15.05
C ILE A 754 46.97 16.05 15.97
N ASN A 755 47.15 17.22 16.61
CA ASN A 755 46.11 17.80 17.46
C ASN A 755 44.87 18.22 16.66
N GLU A 756 45.04 18.86 15.51
CA GLU A 756 43.92 19.21 14.63
C GLU A 756 43.14 17.97 14.16
N GLU A 757 43.84 16.89 13.77
CA GLU A 757 43.19 15.64 13.37
C GLU A 757 42.52 14.92 14.56
N LYS A 758 43.06 15.02 15.77
CA LYS A 758 42.39 14.54 16.99
C LYS A 758 41.09 15.30 17.24
N GLU A 759 41.11 16.63 17.16
CA GLU A 759 39.89 17.45 17.33
C GLU A 759 38.82 17.11 16.27
N LYS A 760 39.23 16.92 15.00
CA LYS A 760 38.31 16.45 13.95
C LYS A 760 37.76 15.06 14.25
N THR A 761 38.60 14.15 14.74
CA THR A 761 38.17 12.79 15.11
C THR A 761 37.16 12.82 16.26
N ASP A 762 37.36 13.67 17.26
CA ASP A 762 36.44 13.84 18.38
C ASP A 762 35.10 14.43 17.91
N LEU A 763 35.12 15.44 17.02
CA LEU A 763 33.91 16.01 16.41
C LEU A 763 33.12 14.97 15.61
N LEU A 764 33.81 14.18 14.77
CA LEU A 764 33.20 13.07 14.04
C LEU A 764 32.65 12.00 15.00
N GLY A 765 33.33 11.73 16.11
CA GLY A 765 32.86 10.82 17.16
C GLY A 765 31.54 11.26 17.78
N VAL A 766 31.41 12.56 18.08
CA VAL A 766 30.14 13.15 18.57
C VAL A 766 29.04 13.07 17.51
N GLU A 767 29.36 13.34 16.25
CA GLU A 767 28.40 13.26 15.16
C GLU A 767 27.91 11.83 14.93
N ILE A 768 28.81 10.84 14.93
CA ILE A 768 28.49 9.40 14.86
C ILE A 768 27.60 8.99 16.04
N ALA A 769 27.89 9.45 17.26
CA ALA A 769 27.06 9.16 18.43
C ALA A 769 25.63 9.74 18.27
N SER A 770 25.51 10.95 17.71
CA SER A 770 24.21 11.55 17.42
C SER A 770 23.42 10.77 16.36
N GLN A 771 24.10 10.29 15.31
CA GLN A 771 23.49 9.49 14.25
C GLN A 771 23.07 8.11 14.78
N LYS A 772 23.89 7.44 15.59
CA LYS A 772 23.53 6.20 16.28
C LYS A 772 22.26 6.36 17.13
N LYS A 773 22.13 7.50 17.84
CA LYS A 773 20.92 7.79 18.62
C LYS A 773 19.69 7.98 17.74
N LYS A 774 19.82 8.68 16.60
CA LYS A 774 18.73 8.81 15.61
C LYS A 774 18.33 7.47 15.01
N ILE A 775 19.29 6.61 14.67
CA ILE A 775 19.04 5.26 14.17
C ILE A 775 18.26 4.45 15.21
N SER A 776 18.67 4.45 16.48
CA SER A 776 17.96 3.73 17.53
C SER A 776 16.51 4.20 17.74
N ILE A 777 16.24 5.51 17.59
CA ILE A 777 14.87 6.04 17.64
C ILE A 777 14.06 5.54 16.44
N LEU A 778 14.64 5.56 15.24
CA LEU A 778 13.98 5.08 14.02
C LEU A 778 13.73 3.57 14.06
N GLU A 779 14.64 2.78 14.63
CA GLU A 779 14.47 1.34 14.84
C GLU A 779 13.27 1.05 15.75
N ASN A 780 13.16 1.75 16.88
CA ASN A 780 11.98 1.64 17.74
C ASN A 780 10.68 2.07 17.02
N ASP A 781 10.72 3.14 16.22
CA ASP A 781 9.55 3.57 15.44
C ASP A 781 9.16 2.53 14.38
N ILE A 782 10.13 1.86 13.76
CA ILE A 782 9.88 0.74 12.83
C ILE A 782 9.23 -0.43 13.59
N GLU A 783 9.77 -0.83 14.74
CA GLU A 783 9.23 -1.93 15.56
C GLU A 783 7.77 -1.66 15.96
N THR A 784 7.47 -0.45 16.46
CA THR A 784 6.09 -0.09 16.82
C THR A 784 5.13 -0.03 15.63
N LYS A 785 5.62 0.29 14.42
CA LYS A 785 4.81 0.23 13.20
C LYS A 785 4.60 -1.19 12.73
N ASP A 786 5.58 -2.07 12.89
CA ASP A 786 5.49 -3.48 12.55
C ASP A 786 4.46 -4.19 13.45
N ASP A 787 4.46 -3.89 14.75
CA ASP A 787 3.43 -4.36 15.69
C ASP A 787 2.01 -3.93 15.26
N LYS A 788 1.86 -2.68 14.81
CA LYS A 788 0.59 -2.17 14.29
C LYS A 788 0.17 -2.86 13.00
N LEU A 789 1.12 -3.13 12.10
CA LEU A 789 0.87 -3.86 10.86
C LEU A 789 0.45 -5.30 11.15
N GLN A 790 1.12 -5.99 12.08
CA GLN A 790 0.72 -7.33 12.51
C GLN A 790 -0.70 -7.36 13.10
N ASN A 791 -1.05 -6.37 13.93
CA ASN A 791 -2.38 -6.28 14.52
C ASN A 791 -3.46 -5.98 13.47
N LEU A 792 -3.20 -5.05 12.53
CA LEU A 792 -4.09 -4.80 11.40
C LEU A 792 -4.25 -6.02 10.50
N ASN A 793 -3.18 -6.76 10.24
CA ASN A 793 -3.21 -7.98 9.44
C ASN A 793 -4.04 -9.08 10.13
N HIS A 794 -3.91 -9.21 11.46
CA HIS A 794 -4.75 -10.11 12.24
C HIS A 794 -6.24 -9.72 12.17
N GLN A 795 -6.56 -8.43 12.29
CA GLN A 795 -7.94 -7.95 12.14
C GLN A 795 -8.50 -8.19 10.74
N LEU A 796 -7.67 -8.02 9.70
CA LEU A 796 -8.04 -8.33 8.32
C LEU A 796 -8.35 -9.80 8.12
N GLU A 797 -7.56 -10.69 8.74
CA GLU A 797 -7.77 -12.12 8.67
C GLU A 797 -9.05 -12.56 9.41
N VAL A 798 -9.33 -11.96 10.57
CA VAL A 798 -10.60 -12.17 11.29
C VAL A 798 -11.80 -11.70 10.46
N ALA A 799 -11.72 -10.51 9.86
CA ALA A 799 -12.79 -10.01 8.98
C ALA A 799 -12.98 -10.90 7.73
N ARG A 800 -11.90 -11.50 7.21
CA ARG A 800 -11.97 -12.47 6.11
C ARG A 800 -12.67 -13.76 6.55
N SER A 801 -12.31 -14.33 7.70
CA SER A 801 -13.00 -15.52 8.20
C SER A 801 -14.48 -15.26 8.46
N GLU A 802 -14.84 -14.10 9.03
CA GLU A 802 -16.24 -13.70 9.22
C GLU A 802 -16.99 -13.55 7.88
N THR A 803 -16.32 -13.02 6.85
CA THR A 803 -16.90 -12.89 5.50
C THR A 803 -17.11 -14.26 4.85
N GLU A 804 -16.17 -15.19 5.04
CA GLU A 804 -16.30 -16.57 4.58
C GLU A 804 -17.46 -17.28 5.30
N ASP A 805 -17.56 -17.12 6.62
CA ASP A 805 -18.66 -17.69 7.43
C ASP A 805 -20.01 -17.16 6.95
N LEU A 806 -20.17 -15.83 6.81
CA LEU A 806 -21.39 -15.19 6.30
C LEU A 806 -21.73 -15.65 4.87
N SER A 807 -20.72 -15.88 4.02
CA SER A 807 -20.92 -16.42 2.67
C SER A 807 -21.47 -17.86 2.71
N THR A 808 -20.97 -18.70 3.63
CA THR A 808 -21.50 -20.05 3.82
C THR A 808 -22.92 -20.03 4.39
N GLU A 809 -23.24 -19.12 5.31
CA GLU A 809 -24.60 -18.94 5.83
C GLU A 809 -25.56 -18.46 4.75
N LEU A 810 -25.15 -17.49 3.92
CA LEU A 810 -25.96 -17.04 2.78
C LEU A 810 -26.21 -18.18 1.80
N SER A 811 -25.21 -19.01 1.53
CA SER A 811 -25.35 -20.19 0.65
C SER A 811 -26.33 -21.21 1.24
N LYS A 812 -26.30 -21.46 2.55
CA LYS A 812 -27.27 -22.31 3.25
C LYS A 812 -28.69 -21.74 3.15
N ALA A 813 -28.87 -20.45 3.40
CA ALA A 813 -30.17 -19.77 3.29
C ALA A 813 -30.74 -19.82 1.86
N ILE A 814 -29.89 -19.65 0.84
CA ILE A 814 -30.29 -19.81 -0.57
C ILE A 814 -30.74 -21.24 -0.85
N ALA A 815 -30.02 -22.25 -0.36
CA ALA A 815 -30.38 -23.66 -0.55
C ALA A 815 -31.72 -24.00 0.14
N GLU A 816 -31.96 -23.49 1.36
CA GLU A 816 -33.24 -23.66 2.05
C GLU A 816 -34.39 -22.95 1.33
N HIS A 817 -34.17 -21.74 0.83
CA HIS A 817 -35.15 -21.03 0.02
C HIS A 817 -35.47 -21.77 -1.29
N GLN A 818 -34.47 -22.36 -1.95
CA GLN A 818 -34.70 -23.19 -3.14
C GLN A 818 -35.50 -24.45 -2.81
N LYS A 819 -35.21 -25.11 -1.68
CA LYS A 819 -35.94 -26.29 -1.22
C LYS A 819 -37.41 -25.98 -0.91
N THR A 820 -37.68 -24.92 -0.15
CA THR A 820 -39.04 -24.49 0.19
C THR A 820 -39.83 -24.05 -1.06
N ASN A 821 -39.18 -23.35 -2.00
CA ASN A 821 -39.82 -22.97 -3.26
C ASN A 821 -40.14 -24.20 -4.15
N ALA A 822 -39.29 -25.22 -4.16
CA ALA A 822 -39.58 -26.48 -4.82
C ALA A 822 -40.80 -27.18 -4.20
N GLN A 823 -40.89 -27.23 -2.87
CA GLN A 823 -42.05 -27.79 -2.14
C GLN A 823 -43.35 -27.03 -2.44
N LEU A 824 -43.33 -25.69 -2.39
CA LEU A 824 -44.49 -24.87 -2.73
C LEU A 824 -44.93 -25.06 -4.19
N LYS A 825 -43.98 -25.26 -5.11
CA LYS A 825 -44.28 -25.57 -6.51
C LYS A 825 -44.97 -26.93 -6.65
N GLU A 826 -44.49 -27.96 -5.95
CA GLU A 826 -45.12 -29.28 -5.91
C GLU A 826 -46.54 -29.22 -5.34
N GLU A 827 -46.74 -28.51 -4.23
CA GLU A 827 -48.07 -28.31 -3.63
C GLU A 827 -49.02 -27.57 -4.57
N ARG A 828 -48.54 -26.49 -5.21
CA ARG A 828 -49.32 -25.74 -6.20
C ARG A 828 -49.71 -26.62 -7.38
N ASP A 829 -48.79 -27.44 -7.89
CA ASP A 829 -49.05 -28.33 -9.03
C ASP A 829 -50.03 -29.46 -8.63
N MET A 830 -49.96 -29.96 -7.39
CA MET A 830 -50.94 -30.89 -6.81
C MET A 830 -52.34 -30.28 -6.71
N LEU A 831 -52.46 -29.09 -6.10
CA LEU A 831 -53.74 -28.37 -5.97
C LEU A 831 -54.34 -28.02 -7.34
N ARG A 832 -53.49 -27.68 -8.32
CA ARG A 832 -53.91 -27.47 -9.70
C ARG A 832 -54.46 -28.76 -10.33
N GLY A 833 -53.81 -29.90 -10.08
CA GLY A 833 -54.30 -31.21 -10.48
C GLY A 833 -55.68 -31.53 -9.88
N GLN A 834 -55.84 -31.33 -8.56
CA GLN A 834 -57.13 -31.51 -7.88
C GLN A 834 -58.22 -30.58 -8.44
N THR A 835 -57.88 -29.33 -8.71
CA THR A 835 -58.81 -28.35 -9.31
C THR A 835 -59.26 -28.80 -10.70
N MET A 836 -58.37 -29.36 -11.52
CA MET A 836 -58.74 -29.91 -12.83
C MET A 836 -59.66 -31.12 -12.70
N CYS A 837 -59.40 -32.04 -11.77
CA CYS A 837 -60.28 -33.18 -11.51
C CYS A 837 -61.68 -32.72 -11.05
N LEU A 838 -61.76 -31.75 -10.13
CA LEU A 838 -63.04 -31.17 -9.68
C LEU A 838 -63.78 -30.43 -10.80
N GLN A 839 -63.07 -29.72 -11.66
CA GLN A 839 -63.67 -29.08 -12.84
C GLN A 839 -64.23 -30.13 -13.82
N GLN A 840 -63.56 -31.27 -13.99
CA GLN A 840 -64.05 -32.36 -14.82
C GLN A 840 -65.31 -32.98 -14.23
N THR A 841 -65.32 -33.32 -12.94
CA THR A 841 -66.52 -33.90 -12.30
C THR A 841 -67.70 -32.92 -12.30
N LEU A 842 -67.44 -31.61 -12.15
CA LEU A 842 -68.48 -30.59 -12.26
C LEU A 842 -69.08 -30.53 -13.67
N ARG A 843 -68.25 -30.65 -14.72
CA ARG A 843 -68.76 -30.75 -16.11
C ARG A 843 -69.60 -32.00 -16.31
N GLU A 844 -69.13 -33.15 -15.82
CA GLU A 844 -69.87 -34.41 -15.92
C GLU A 844 -71.24 -34.32 -15.22
N LEU A 845 -71.30 -33.77 -14.01
CA LEU A 845 -72.56 -33.53 -13.29
C LEU A 845 -73.45 -32.50 -14.00
N GLN A 846 -72.87 -31.47 -14.60
CA GLN A 846 -73.62 -30.47 -15.36
C GLN A 846 -74.25 -31.08 -16.61
N ASP A 847 -73.54 -31.95 -17.31
CA ASP A 847 -74.07 -32.66 -18.49
C ASP A 847 -75.11 -33.71 -18.10
N GLU A 848 -74.93 -34.41 -16.97
CA GLU A 848 -75.95 -35.31 -16.42
C GLU A 848 -77.22 -34.53 -16.01
N SER A 849 -77.07 -33.36 -15.38
CA SER A 849 -78.19 -32.49 -15.02
C SER A 849 -78.94 -31.99 -16.25
N LYS A 850 -78.24 -31.62 -17.33
CA LYS A 850 -78.89 -31.25 -18.61
C LYS A 850 -79.67 -32.43 -19.19
N LEU A 851 -79.08 -33.62 -19.18
CA LEU A 851 -79.72 -34.84 -19.69
C LEU A 851 -81.01 -35.15 -18.91
N LYS A 852 -80.96 -35.05 -17.56
CA LYS A 852 -82.14 -35.17 -16.70
C LYS A 852 -83.18 -34.07 -16.93
N ALA A 853 -82.75 -32.83 -17.17
CA ALA A 853 -83.66 -31.73 -17.49
C ALA A 853 -84.39 -31.98 -18.83
N ASP A 854 -83.70 -32.52 -19.83
CA ASP A 854 -84.29 -32.86 -21.12
C ASP A 854 -85.23 -34.07 -21.02
N GLU A 855 -84.87 -35.11 -20.25
CA GLU A 855 -85.81 -36.19 -19.89
C GLU A 855 -87.08 -35.64 -19.23
N LEU A 856 -86.95 -34.69 -18.30
CA LEU A 856 -88.07 -34.07 -17.60
C LEU A 856 -88.95 -33.25 -18.56
N LYS A 857 -88.34 -32.52 -19.51
CA LYS A 857 -89.09 -31.85 -20.59
C LYS A 857 -89.86 -32.84 -21.46
N VAL A 858 -89.26 -33.97 -21.81
CA VAL A 858 -89.95 -35.03 -22.58
C VAL A 858 -91.16 -35.55 -21.80
N ILE A 859 -90.99 -35.86 -20.51
CA ILE A 859 -92.09 -36.31 -19.63
C ILE A 859 -93.18 -35.22 -19.50
N GLN A 860 -92.81 -33.95 -19.35
CA GLN A 860 -93.77 -32.84 -19.33
C GLN A 860 -94.56 -32.73 -20.64
N GLN A 861 -93.89 -32.88 -21.79
CA GLN A 861 -94.55 -32.91 -23.09
C GLN A 861 -95.49 -34.11 -23.22
N GLU A 862 -95.10 -35.28 -22.75
CA GLU A 862 -95.96 -36.47 -22.71
C GLU A 862 -97.16 -36.27 -21.79
N TYR A 863 -96.98 -35.65 -20.62
CA TYR A 863 -98.05 -35.31 -19.69
C TYR A 863 -99.05 -34.32 -20.31
N GLU A 864 -98.58 -33.27 -20.98
CA GLU A 864 -99.47 -32.33 -21.68
C GLU A 864 -100.21 -33.01 -22.85
N LYS A 865 -99.52 -33.87 -23.63
CA LYS A 865 -100.19 -34.70 -24.65
C LYS A 865 -101.26 -35.61 -24.02
N TYR A 866 -100.98 -36.21 -22.87
CA TYR A 866 -101.93 -37.04 -22.13
C TYR A 866 -103.13 -36.22 -21.63
N LYS A 867 -102.90 -35.04 -21.04
CA LYS A 867 -103.94 -34.12 -20.57
C LYS A 867 -104.85 -33.66 -21.70
N VAL A 868 -104.29 -33.30 -22.86
CA VAL A 868 -105.08 -32.97 -24.06
C VAL A 868 -105.91 -34.18 -24.50
N ARG A 869 -105.33 -35.40 -24.51
CA ARG A 869 -106.06 -36.63 -24.85
C ARG A 869 -107.19 -36.91 -23.86
N ALA A 870 -106.97 -36.75 -22.56
CA ALA A 870 -107.98 -36.92 -21.51
C ALA A 870 -109.10 -35.86 -21.59
N GLN A 871 -108.75 -34.59 -21.84
CA GLN A 871 -109.74 -33.52 -22.06
C GLN A 871 -110.56 -33.74 -23.33
N SER A 872 -109.95 -34.26 -24.40
CA SER A 872 -110.66 -34.62 -25.63
C SER A 872 -111.69 -35.72 -25.39
N ILE A 873 -111.35 -36.75 -24.59
CA ILE A 873 -112.29 -37.82 -24.21
C ILE A 873 -113.44 -37.26 -23.34
N LEU A 874 -113.15 -36.35 -22.42
CA LEU A 874 -114.18 -35.70 -21.60
C LEU A 874 -115.14 -34.83 -22.42
N ARG A 875 -114.63 -34.07 -23.41
CA ARG A 875 -115.47 -33.32 -24.35
C ARG A 875 -116.31 -34.24 -25.25
N GLN A 876 -115.76 -35.36 -25.68
CA GLN A 876 -116.49 -36.34 -26.49
C GLN A 876 -117.63 -37.01 -25.69
N ASN A 877 -117.45 -37.23 -24.38
CA ASN A 877 -118.50 -37.72 -23.50
C ASN A 877 -119.56 -36.67 -23.11
N GLN A 878 -119.22 -35.38 -23.09
CA GLN A 878 -120.21 -34.30 -22.90
C GLN A 878 -121.07 -34.06 -24.13
N ASN A 879 -120.52 -34.18 -25.35
CA ASN A 879 -121.27 -33.96 -26.59
C ASN A 879 -122.22 -35.10 -26.98
N HIS A 880 -122.12 -36.29 -26.38
CA HIS A 880 -123.00 -37.42 -26.70
C HIS A 880 -124.25 -37.55 -25.81
N ARG A 881 -124.40 -36.73 -24.76
CA ARG A 881 -125.55 -36.86 -23.83
C ARG A 881 -126.66 -35.82 -24.02
N ASP A 882 -126.36 -34.64 -24.58
CA ASP A 882 -127.33 -33.54 -24.59
C ASP A 882 -127.87 -33.13 -25.98
N LEU A 883 -127.33 -33.64 -27.10
CA LEU A 883 -127.78 -33.26 -28.45
C LEU A 883 -128.85 -34.18 -29.07
N GLY A 884 -129.12 -35.36 -28.51
CA GLY A 884 -130.08 -36.34 -29.06
C GLY A 884 -131.53 -36.23 -28.57
N LEU A 885 -131.80 -35.38 -27.56
CA LEU A 885 -133.13 -35.18 -26.97
C LEU A 885 -133.77 -33.85 -27.39
N GLU A 886 -132.98 -32.81 -27.69
CA GLU A 886 -133.49 -31.51 -28.18
C GLU A 886 -134.01 -31.57 -29.63
N GLU A 887 -133.40 -32.38 -30.49
CA GLU A 887 -133.82 -32.51 -31.90
C GLU A 887 -135.16 -33.26 -32.04
N LYS A 888 -135.41 -34.25 -31.17
CA LYS A 888 -136.68 -34.99 -31.14
C LYS A 888 -137.86 -34.17 -30.62
N HIS A 889 -137.64 -33.30 -29.61
CA HIS A 889 -138.69 -32.41 -29.12
C HIS A 889 -138.98 -31.23 -30.07
N SER A 890 -138.01 -30.85 -30.91
CA SER A 890 -138.22 -29.86 -31.97
C SER A 890 -139.05 -30.42 -33.14
N GLU A 891 -138.86 -31.69 -33.52
CA GLU A 891 -139.67 -32.35 -34.57
C GLU A 891 -141.11 -32.68 -34.10
N GLU A 892 -141.30 -33.03 -32.82
CA GLU A 892 -142.64 -33.23 -32.23
C GLU A 892 -143.45 -31.93 -32.10
N LEU A 893 -142.80 -30.79 -31.82
CA LEU A 893 -143.47 -29.49 -31.83
C LEU A 893 -143.88 -29.07 -33.25
N ALA A 894 -143.01 -29.27 -34.25
CA ALA A 894 -143.29 -28.95 -35.64
C ALA A 894 -144.49 -29.73 -36.20
N THR A 895 -144.59 -31.02 -35.88
CA THR A 895 -145.71 -31.90 -36.29
C THR A 895 -147.03 -31.54 -35.59
N LEU A 896 -147.01 -31.14 -34.32
CA LEU A 896 -148.20 -30.65 -33.61
C LEU A 896 -148.69 -29.28 -34.09
N THR A 897 -147.80 -28.38 -34.53
CA THR A 897 -148.21 -27.14 -35.23
C THR A 897 -148.80 -27.41 -36.60
N ALA A 898 -148.26 -28.37 -37.36
CA ALA A 898 -148.82 -28.75 -38.65
C ALA A 898 -150.20 -29.40 -38.50
N GLN A 899 -150.42 -30.27 -37.51
CA GLN A 899 -151.74 -30.84 -37.21
C GLN A 899 -152.75 -29.79 -36.72
N ASN A 900 -152.32 -28.80 -35.93
CA ASN A 900 -153.19 -27.68 -35.55
C ASN A 900 -153.57 -26.80 -36.75
N ALA A 901 -152.67 -26.59 -37.70
CA ALA A 901 -152.99 -25.86 -38.94
C ALA A 901 -154.02 -26.61 -39.80
N THR A 902 -153.91 -27.93 -39.91
CA THR A 902 -154.89 -28.77 -40.63
C THR A 902 -156.25 -28.80 -39.93
N LEU A 903 -156.29 -28.89 -38.60
CA LEU A 903 -157.54 -28.82 -37.83
C LEU A 903 -158.20 -27.42 -37.89
N THR A 904 -157.41 -26.35 -37.93
CA THR A 904 -157.92 -24.98 -38.09
C THR A 904 -158.46 -24.75 -39.51
N SER A 905 -157.85 -25.38 -40.52
CA SER A 905 -158.37 -25.38 -41.90
C SER A 905 -159.66 -26.19 -42.04
N GLN A 906 -159.80 -27.30 -41.30
CA GLN A 906 -161.02 -28.11 -41.27
C GLN A 906 -162.15 -27.47 -40.45
N LEU A 907 -161.83 -26.63 -39.46
CA LEU A 907 -162.84 -25.87 -38.70
C LEU A 907 -163.41 -24.68 -39.51
N ASN A 908 -162.62 -24.10 -40.40
CA ASN A 908 -163.03 -22.97 -41.26
C ASN A 908 -163.79 -23.40 -42.53
N GLU A 909 -163.91 -24.72 -42.81
CA GLU A 909 -164.74 -25.26 -43.90
C GLU A 909 -166.15 -25.70 -43.45
N TYR A 910 -166.52 -25.50 -42.17
CA TYR A 910 -167.85 -25.81 -41.62
C TYR A 910 -168.58 -24.61 -40.96
N THR A 911 -168.12 -23.38 -41.23
CA THR A 911 -168.89 -22.13 -41.11
C THR A 911 -168.81 -21.37 -42.41
#